data_AF-A0A9E5DXB4-F1
#
_entry.id   AF-A0A9E5DXB4-F1
#
_cell.length_a   1.000
_cell.length_b   1.000
_cell.length_c   1.000
_cell.angle_alpha   90.00
_cell.angle_beta   90.00
_cell.angle_gamma   90.00
#
_symmetry.space_group_name_H-M   'P 1'
#
loop_
_entity.id
_entity.type
_entity.pdbx_description
1 polymer ?
#
loop_
_entity_poly.entity_id
_entity_poly.type
_entity_poly.pdbx_seq_one_letter_code
_entity_poly.pdbx_strand_id
1 'polypeptide(L)'
;MRICVLQPSYALTDSAFKGLDPLCSPALYAPEHDWHHAAIDRAKAVAQVRQLIRQGFDVFVNLCDGAWDEDRAGIEVIQTLEQAEQAFTGAASETYDPPREMQKRVAYYADVPTAPYVHVTGEVDYDKVAQLLRFPVIVKHPAGYGSIGMGADARCSDAVQLRPVATRMCAEFGAALVEEFIKGREFTVLVAEALDPLGQPRTWQPQEFLFPAGETFKHFDLKWHNYQQMTALPVTDVDLAERLTSLSARFSAAIKATGYSRCDFRMDREGVVWLLEINPNCGVFYPPGEFGSADLILATDATGHRDFLDHILQLAVARQRRLRKPWRVEFVPRSGYGLVAARDLDSGEVIWPGEERPHHLVSRPHVERNWDPQHRRWFQQYAWPLTGSVHVMWSDKPQDWQPINHACDPNAWLQGLDLVARRPIAAGEALTMEYATFCGPAMEPFECQCGAKTGPSGPCRRTIRGTDSLRPDIVGPYGSHVSDFVRRLHLHTPIDQEINLEPRLTIERRHGFRSLIAKSPIANGTELVAFSAFRSLGQPHRYSIQVAADRHILLEPYWLTFMNHSCAPTAVFDIERGVVRTIADIAPGQPLTFFYPSTELHMAEPFACRCGEPSCLGQIAGARFLAPEVRKPFFLNPHVVQGL
;
A
#
# COMPACT_ATOMS: atom_id res chain seq x y z
N MET A 1 -9.37 15.47 -31.30
CA MET A 1 -8.05 15.05 -30.81
C MET A 1 -7.24 14.56 -32.00
N ARG A 2 -5.91 14.70 -31.95
CA ARG A 2 -4.97 13.99 -32.85
C ARG A 2 -4.67 12.64 -32.20
N ILE A 3 -5.10 11.55 -32.84
CA ILE A 3 -5.05 10.20 -32.27
C ILE A 3 -4.14 9.33 -33.14
N CYS A 4 -3.22 8.61 -32.51
CA CYS A 4 -2.37 7.63 -33.18
C CYS A 4 -2.81 6.21 -32.81
N VAL A 5 -3.24 5.43 -33.80
CA VAL A 5 -3.57 4.01 -33.64
C VAL A 5 -2.30 3.19 -33.85
N LEU A 6 -1.92 2.42 -32.84
CA LEU A 6 -0.77 1.52 -32.87
C LEU A 6 -1.26 0.08 -33.07
N GLN A 7 -0.77 -0.59 -34.11
CA GLN A 7 -1.13 -1.98 -34.42
C GLN A 7 0.12 -2.80 -34.73
N PRO A 8 0.11 -4.12 -34.50
CA PRO A 8 1.26 -4.96 -34.80
C PRO A 8 1.51 -4.99 -36.32
N SER A 9 2.77 -4.82 -36.71
CA SER A 9 3.24 -5.09 -38.06
C SER A 9 3.61 -6.56 -38.17
N TYR A 10 3.11 -7.21 -39.21
CA TYR A 10 3.44 -8.60 -39.56
C TYR A 10 4.50 -8.71 -40.66
N ALA A 11 5.05 -7.58 -41.11
CA ALA A 11 5.97 -7.54 -42.26
C ALA A 11 7.28 -8.30 -41.99
N LEU A 12 7.80 -8.18 -40.77
CA LEU A 12 9.09 -8.74 -40.36
C LEU A 12 8.98 -9.87 -39.32
N THR A 13 7.79 -10.46 -39.18
CA THR A 13 7.50 -11.46 -38.15
C THR A 13 7.36 -12.87 -38.72
N ASP A 14 7.68 -13.87 -37.92
CA ASP A 14 7.34 -15.29 -38.15
C ASP A 14 6.11 -15.74 -37.34
N SER A 15 5.37 -14.78 -36.79
CA SER A 15 4.16 -15.01 -36.00
C SER A 15 3.12 -15.87 -36.72
N ALA A 16 2.49 -16.78 -35.97
CA ALA A 16 1.38 -17.62 -36.44
C ALA A 16 0.15 -16.82 -36.90
N PHE A 17 0.04 -15.54 -36.54
CA PHE A 17 -1.07 -14.67 -36.92
C PHE A 17 -0.84 -13.93 -38.26
N LYS A 18 0.34 -14.08 -38.87
CA LYS A 18 0.68 -13.43 -40.13
C LYS A 18 -0.27 -13.85 -41.25
N GLY A 19 -1.00 -12.86 -41.80
CA GLY A 19 -1.99 -13.08 -42.86
C GLY A 19 -3.36 -13.52 -42.36
N LEU A 20 -3.56 -13.64 -41.03
CA LEU A 20 -4.83 -13.98 -40.40
C LEU A 20 -5.47 -12.80 -39.66
N ASP A 21 -4.67 -11.88 -39.12
CA ASP A 21 -5.14 -10.74 -38.32
C ASP A 21 -5.26 -9.46 -39.18
N PRO A 22 -6.47 -8.96 -39.46
CA PRO A 22 -6.68 -7.80 -40.31
C PRO A 22 -6.40 -6.49 -39.55
N LEU A 23 -6.18 -5.40 -40.30
CA LEU A 23 -5.97 -4.08 -39.70
C LEU A 23 -7.28 -3.52 -39.12
N CYS A 24 -7.23 -3.12 -37.85
CA CYS A 24 -8.36 -2.51 -37.15
C CYS A 24 -8.48 -1.01 -37.43
N SER A 25 -9.69 -0.46 -37.35
CA SER A 25 -9.90 0.99 -37.53
C SER A 25 -10.98 1.57 -36.62
N PRO A 26 -10.61 2.13 -35.44
CA PRO A 26 -11.54 2.87 -34.60
C PRO A 26 -12.07 4.15 -35.26
N ALA A 27 -11.40 4.67 -36.29
CA ALA A 27 -11.79 5.88 -37.01
C ALA A 27 -13.20 5.78 -37.65
N LEU A 28 -13.67 4.57 -37.93
CA LEU A 28 -15.03 4.32 -38.44
C LEU A 28 -16.12 4.80 -37.49
N TYR A 29 -15.85 4.81 -36.18
CA TYR A 29 -16.83 5.12 -35.15
C TYR A 29 -16.72 6.57 -34.63
N ALA A 30 -15.57 7.22 -34.80
CA ALA A 30 -15.37 8.62 -34.44
C ALA A 30 -14.59 9.40 -35.54
N PRO A 31 -15.20 9.60 -36.72
CA PRO A 31 -14.53 10.21 -37.87
C PRO A 31 -14.17 11.69 -37.67
N GLU A 32 -14.70 12.34 -36.63
CA GLU A 32 -14.42 13.75 -36.31
C GLU A 32 -13.05 13.99 -35.66
N HIS A 33 -12.31 12.95 -35.30
CA HIS A 33 -10.93 13.06 -34.82
C HIS A 33 -9.92 13.01 -35.98
N ASP A 34 -8.72 13.53 -35.74
CA ASP A 34 -7.60 13.44 -36.68
C ASP A 34 -6.85 12.13 -36.42
N TRP A 35 -6.94 11.17 -37.34
CA TRP A 35 -6.44 9.81 -37.15
C TRP A 35 -5.14 9.55 -37.91
N HIS A 36 -4.15 9.02 -37.20
CA HIS A 36 -2.93 8.46 -37.77
C HIS A 36 -2.85 6.97 -37.44
N HIS A 37 -2.51 6.14 -38.41
CA HIS A 37 -2.34 4.69 -38.21
C HIS A 37 -0.87 4.33 -38.39
N ALA A 38 -0.32 3.60 -37.42
CA ALA A 38 1.06 3.14 -37.43
C ALA A 38 1.14 1.63 -37.18
N ALA A 39 1.77 0.93 -38.11
CA ALA A 39 2.15 -0.47 -37.96
C ALA A 39 3.51 -0.55 -37.23
N ILE A 40 3.57 -1.35 -36.17
CA ILE A 40 4.70 -1.41 -35.25
C ILE A 40 5.38 -2.77 -35.37
N ASP A 41 6.64 -2.78 -35.83
CA ASP A 41 7.44 -4.00 -35.88
C ASP A 41 8.00 -4.28 -34.49
N ARG A 42 7.82 -5.50 -33.97
CA ARG A 42 8.31 -5.89 -32.64
C ARG A 42 9.78 -5.51 -32.44
N ALA A 43 10.64 -5.86 -33.39
CA ALA A 43 12.08 -5.59 -33.34
C ALA A 43 12.45 -4.09 -33.29
N LYS A 44 11.54 -3.18 -33.67
CA LYS A 44 11.76 -1.73 -33.72
C LYS A 44 10.76 -0.94 -32.88
N ALA A 45 9.91 -1.61 -32.11
CA ALA A 45 8.74 -1.03 -31.48
C ALA A 45 9.08 0.20 -30.63
N VAL A 46 10.07 0.10 -29.75
CA VAL A 46 10.52 1.22 -28.91
C VAL A 46 10.95 2.44 -29.75
N ALA A 47 11.72 2.23 -30.82
CA ALA A 47 12.20 3.32 -31.67
C ALA A 47 11.06 3.96 -32.47
N GLN A 48 10.17 3.16 -33.05
CA GLN A 48 8.99 3.62 -33.79
C GLN A 48 8.04 4.41 -32.90
N VAL A 49 7.70 3.89 -31.73
CA VAL A 49 6.80 4.55 -30.76
C VAL A 49 7.40 5.88 -30.29
N ARG A 50 8.70 5.93 -29.96
CA ARG A 50 9.36 7.20 -29.58
C ARG A 50 9.36 8.23 -30.71
N GLN A 51 9.46 7.81 -31.97
CA GLN A 51 9.33 8.71 -33.11
C GLN A 51 7.91 9.26 -33.23
N LEU A 52 6.88 8.43 -33.03
CA LEU A 52 5.47 8.85 -33.06
C LEU A 52 5.14 9.82 -31.93
N ILE A 53 5.66 9.59 -30.71
CA ILE A 53 5.49 10.49 -29.56
C ILE A 53 5.97 11.91 -29.87
N ARG A 54 7.08 12.06 -30.59
CA ARG A 54 7.62 13.38 -30.97
C ARG A 54 6.72 14.15 -31.94
N GLN A 55 5.73 13.49 -32.57
CA GLN A 55 4.77 14.15 -33.47
C GLN A 55 3.61 14.83 -32.71
N GLY A 56 3.52 14.67 -31.38
CA GLY A 56 2.59 15.40 -30.53
C GLY A 56 1.12 14.98 -30.70
N PHE A 57 0.84 13.68 -30.58
CA PHE A 57 -0.53 13.15 -30.51
C PHE A 57 -1.12 13.37 -29.11
N ASP A 58 -2.44 13.56 -29.03
CA ASP A 58 -3.15 13.74 -27.77
C ASP A 58 -3.31 12.40 -27.02
N VAL A 59 -3.62 11.33 -27.76
CA VAL A 59 -3.89 9.97 -27.24
C VAL A 59 -3.40 8.92 -28.24
N PHE A 60 -2.89 7.80 -27.73
CA PHE A 60 -2.57 6.61 -28.49
C PHE A 60 -3.66 5.55 -28.30
N VAL A 61 -4.30 5.10 -29.39
CA VAL A 61 -5.14 3.89 -29.33
C VAL A 61 -4.23 2.69 -29.55
N ASN A 62 -3.84 2.04 -28.46
CA ASN A 62 -2.97 0.87 -28.51
C ASN A 62 -3.78 -0.40 -28.78
N LEU A 63 -3.58 -0.99 -29.96
CA LEU A 63 -4.12 -2.28 -30.37
C LEU A 63 -3.00 -3.32 -30.59
N CYS A 64 -1.78 -3.03 -30.13
CA CYS A 64 -0.72 -4.02 -30.06
C CYS A 64 -1.04 -4.98 -28.91
N ASP A 65 -1.18 -6.26 -29.25
CA ASP A 65 -1.65 -7.32 -28.36
C ASP A 65 -0.63 -8.46 -28.18
N GLY A 66 0.61 -8.29 -28.67
CA GLY A 66 1.69 -9.29 -28.54
C GLY A 66 2.14 -9.56 -27.09
N ALA A 67 2.42 -10.83 -26.79
CA ALA A 67 2.85 -11.33 -25.49
C ALA A 67 4.35 -11.11 -25.33
N TRP A 68 4.84 -11.31 -24.12
CA TRP A 68 6.27 -11.21 -23.86
C TRP A 68 7.11 -12.19 -24.69
N ASP A 69 6.59 -13.36 -25.04
CA ASP A 69 7.28 -14.41 -25.81
C ASP A 69 6.92 -14.43 -27.30
N GLU A 70 5.87 -13.73 -27.73
CA GLU A 70 5.40 -13.74 -29.12
C GLU A 70 6.09 -12.73 -30.03
N ASP A 71 6.46 -13.15 -31.25
CA ASP A 71 7.03 -12.26 -32.29
C ASP A 71 6.02 -11.26 -32.90
N ARG A 72 5.32 -10.49 -32.06
CA ARG A 72 4.43 -9.37 -32.40
C ARG A 72 4.64 -8.23 -31.43
N ALA A 73 4.32 -7.01 -31.86
CA ALA A 73 4.43 -5.86 -30.98
C ALA A 73 3.38 -5.90 -29.86
N GLY A 74 3.75 -5.53 -28.65
CA GLY A 74 2.84 -5.55 -27.49
C GLY A 74 3.39 -4.85 -26.25
N ILE A 75 3.88 -5.61 -25.28
CA ILE A 75 4.33 -5.10 -23.97
C ILE A 75 5.36 -3.96 -24.05
N GLU A 76 6.29 -4.00 -25.00
CA GLU A 76 7.30 -2.97 -25.19
C GLU A 76 6.70 -1.64 -25.71
N VAL A 77 5.57 -1.70 -26.43
CA VAL A 77 4.80 -0.51 -26.82
C VAL A 77 4.23 0.15 -25.58
N ILE A 78 3.61 -0.65 -24.70
CA ILE A 78 2.99 -0.19 -23.45
C ILE A 78 4.04 0.45 -22.53
N GLN A 79 5.14 -0.25 -22.27
CA GLN A 79 6.23 0.27 -21.44
C GLN A 79 6.84 1.57 -22.00
N THR A 80 6.94 1.69 -23.33
CA THR A 80 7.44 2.92 -23.97
C THR A 80 6.49 4.09 -23.76
N LEU A 81 5.17 3.87 -23.86
CA LEU A 81 4.15 4.90 -23.64
C LEU A 81 4.08 5.32 -22.17
N GLU A 82 4.20 4.37 -21.24
CA GLU A 82 4.25 4.62 -19.80
C GLU A 82 5.47 5.45 -19.40
N GLN A 83 6.67 5.08 -19.86
CA GLN A 83 7.90 5.82 -19.60
C GLN A 83 7.87 7.26 -20.14
N ALA A 84 7.12 7.49 -21.21
CA ALA A 84 6.94 8.80 -21.82
C ALA A 84 5.71 9.56 -21.29
N GLU A 85 5.01 9.02 -20.28
CA GLU A 85 3.82 9.59 -19.67
C GLU A 85 2.74 9.99 -20.70
N GLN A 86 2.55 9.14 -21.73
CA GLN A 86 1.56 9.36 -22.79
C GLN A 86 0.19 8.82 -22.39
N ALA A 87 -0.88 9.44 -22.90
CA ALA A 87 -2.22 8.90 -22.78
C ALA A 87 -2.38 7.77 -23.80
N PHE A 88 -2.73 6.56 -23.35
CA PHE A 88 -2.99 5.44 -24.23
C PHE A 88 -4.13 4.55 -23.74
N THR A 89 -4.85 3.92 -24.67
CA THR A 89 -5.93 2.95 -24.37
C THR A 89 -5.38 1.58 -24.02
N GLY A 90 -6.16 0.76 -23.32
CA GLY A 90 -5.77 -0.61 -22.97
C GLY A 90 -5.03 -0.73 -21.64
N ALA A 91 -4.59 -1.94 -21.32
CA ALA A 91 -3.96 -2.32 -20.08
C ALA A 91 -2.55 -1.70 -19.91
N ALA A 92 -2.23 -1.38 -18.66
CA ALA A 92 -0.90 -1.03 -18.18
C ALA A 92 -0.03 -2.29 -18.09
N SER A 93 1.29 -2.10 -18.13
CA SER A 93 2.26 -3.21 -18.19
C SER A 93 2.14 -4.18 -17.03
N GLU A 94 1.72 -3.73 -15.83
CA GLU A 94 1.54 -4.59 -14.65
C GLU A 94 0.36 -5.57 -14.76
N THR A 95 -0.61 -5.29 -15.63
CA THR A 95 -1.86 -6.07 -15.76
C THR A 95 -2.14 -6.54 -17.19
N TYR A 96 -1.19 -6.35 -18.09
CA TYR A 96 -1.32 -6.69 -19.50
C TYR A 96 -1.30 -8.20 -19.75
N ASP A 97 -0.43 -8.94 -19.05
CA ASP A 97 -0.25 -10.38 -19.24
C ASP A 97 -0.26 -11.15 -17.90
N PRO A 98 -1.41 -11.17 -17.18
CA PRO A 98 -1.48 -11.77 -15.86
C PRO A 98 -1.39 -13.30 -15.94
N PRO A 99 -0.44 -13.96 -15.24
CA PRO A 99 -0.31 -15.42 -15.24
C PRO A 99 -1.61 -16.11 -14.82
N ARG A 100 -1.94 -17.27 -15.41
CA ARG A 100 -3.21 -17.95 -15.12
C ARG A 100 -3.35 -18.31 -13.65
N GLU A 101 -2.29 -18.75 -12.98
CA GLU A 101 -2.32 -19.03 -11.54
C GLU A 101 -2.68 -17.80 -10.70
N MET A 102 -2.19 -16.61 -11.10
CA MET A 102 -2.58 -15.36 -10.46
C MET A 102 -4.07 -15.10 -10.68
N GLN A 103 -4.58 -15.28 -11.90
CA GLN A 103 -6.00 -15.13 -12.21
C GLN A 103 -6.86 -16.06 -11.34
N LYS A 104 -6.49 -17.35 -11.21
CA LYS A 104 -7.19 -18.32 -10.37
C LYS A 104 -7.20 -17.93 -8.89
N ARG A 105 -6.05 -17.51 -8.35
CA ARG A 105 -5.92 -17.07 -6.96
C ARG A 105 -6.77 -15.83 -6.67
N VAL A 106 -6.73 -14.83 -7.56
CA VAL A 106 -7.55 -13.62 -7.41
C VAL A 106 -9.04 -13.95 -7.51
N ALA A 107 -9.44 -14.84 -8.42
CA ALA A 107 -10.83 -15.25 -8.57
C ALA A 107 -11.37 -15.87 -7.28
N TYR A 108 -10.59 -16.75 -6.63
CA TYR A 108 -10.94 -17.32 -5.33
C TYR A 108 -11.20 -16.25 -4.27
N TYR A 109 -10.29 -15.29 -4.08
CA TYR A 109 -10.46 -14.23 -3.07
C TYR A 109 -11.52 -13.18 -3.45
N ALA A 110 -11.93 -13.14 -4.72
CA ALA A 110 -13.00 -12.30 -5.22
C ALA A 110 -14.37 -13.01 -5.21
N ASP A 111 -14.49 -14.23 -4.68
CA ASP A 111 -15.70 -15.04 -4.76
C ASP A 111 -16.22 -15.19 -6.19
N VAL A 112 -15.31 -15.36 -7.15
CA VAL A 112 -15.58 -15.64 -8.56
C VAL A 112 -15.20 -17.10 -8.82
N PRO A 113 -16.16 -18.00 -9.10
CA PRO A 113 -15.86 -19.41 -9.29
C PRO A 113 -14.91 -19.63 -10.46
N THR A 114 -13.93 -20.51 -10.28
CA THR A 114 -13.06 -21.00 -11.34
C THR A 114 -12.87 -22.51 -11.20
N ALA A 115 -12.65 -23.19 -12.32
CA ALA A 115 -12.41 -24.63 -12.33
C ALA A 115 -11.22 -25.01 -11.41
N PRO A 116 -11.31 -26.16 -10.69
CA PRO A 116 -10.16 -26.75 -10.03
C PRO A 116 -9.02 -27.00 -11.02
N TYR A 117 -7.78 -26.78 -10.58
CA TYR A 117 -6.62 -26.86 -11.46
C TYR A 117 -5.37 -27.36 -10.73
N VAL A 118 -4.40 -27.81 -11.53
CA VAL A 118 -3.03 -28.13 -11.13
C VAL A 118 -2.08 -27.44 -12.09
N HIS A 119 -1.10 -26.73 -11.55
CA HIS A 119 0.02 -26.20 -12.33
C HIS A 119 1.14 -27.24 -12.39
N VAL A 120 1.63 -27.53 -13.60
CA VAL A 120 2.63 -28.57 -13.85
C VAL A 120 3.88 -27.96 -14.47
N THR A 121 5.03 -28.35 -13.94
CA THR A 121 6.37 -27.91 -14.38
C THR A 121 7.32 -29.11 -14.40
N GLY A 122 8.18 -29.22 -15.40
CA GLY A 122 9.17 -30.31 -15.48
C GLY A 122 8.54 -31.70 -15.67
N GLU A 123 9.07 -32.72 -14.98
CA GLU A 123 8.50 -34.07 -15.00
C GLU A 123 7.15 -34.09 -14.26
N VAL A 124 6.08 -34.35 -15.02
CA VAL A 124 4.72 -34.32 -14.50
C VAL A 124 4.34 -35.67 -13.89
N ASP A 125 3.92 -35.66 -12.63
CA ASP A 125 3.27 -36.80 -11.98
C ASP A 125 1.79 -36.83 -12.39
N TYR A 126 1.53 -37.54 -13.49
CA TYR A 126 0.19 -37.67 -14.07
C TYR A 126 -0.79 -38.43 -13.18
N ASP A 127 -0.29 -39.33 -12.32
CA ASP A 127 -1.14 -40.07 -11.37
C ASP A 127 -1.65 -39.11 -10.28
N LYS A 128 -0.79 -38.20 -9.82
CA LYS A 128 -1.20 -37.14 -8.89
C LYS A 128 -2.21 -36.17 -9.52
N VAL A 129 -2.04 -35.79 -10.78
CA VAL A 129 -3.04 -34.93 -11.47
C VAL A 129 -4.39 -35.65 -11.56
N ALA A 130 -4.39 -36.95 -11.89
CA ALA A 130 -5.62 -37.75 -12.00
C ALA A 130 -6.33 -38.00 -10.65
N GLN A 131 -5.60 -37.93 -9.53
CA GLN A 131 -6.19 -38.00 -8.18
C GLN A 131 -6.81 -36.67 -7.73
N LEU A 132 -6.30 -35.53 -8.21
CA LEU A 132 -6.73 -34.21 -7.79
C LEU A 132 -7.84 -33.62 -8.64
N LEU A 133 -7.92 -33.99 -9.93
CA LEU A 133 -8.86 -33.42 -10.89
C LEU A 133 -9.78 -34.48 -11.47
N ARG A 134 -11.03 -34.09 -11.75
CA ARG A 134 -11.98 -34.91 -12.51
C ARG A 134 -11.83 -34.69 -14.00
N PHE A 135 -11.77 -35.79 -14.74
CA PHE A 135 -11.77 -35.77 -16.20
C PHE A 135 -13.18 -35.55 -16.78
N PRO A 136 -13.30 -34.91 -17.98
CA PRO A 136 -12.20 -34.43 -18.80
C PRO A 136 -11.53 -33.18 -18.21
N VAL A 137 -10.24 -33.02 -18.49
CA VAL A 137 -9.44 -31.84 -18.16
C VAL A 137 -9.05 -31.10 -19.44
N ILE A 138 -8.64 -29.85 -19.31
CA ILE A 138 -8.07 -29.07 -20.41
C ILE A 138 -6.68 -28.55 -20.03
N VAL A 139 -5.74 -28.71 -20.95
CA VAL A 139 -4.36 -28.20 -20.83
C VAL A 139 -4.28 -26.83 -21.47
N LYS A 140 -3.80 -25.84 -20.73
CA LYS A 140 -3.71 -24.44 -21.15
C LYS A 140 -2.28 -23.91 -21.01
N HIS A 141 -1.95 -22.94 -21.87
CA HIS A 141 -0.71 -22.15 -21.76
C HIS A 141 -0.62 -21.47 -20.39
N PRO A 142 0.54 -21.41 -19.70
CA PRO A 142 0.64 -20.89 -18.32
C PRO A 142 0.31 -19.40 -18.17
N ALA A 143 0.57 -18.60 -19.21
CA ALA A 143 0.37 -17.14 -19.17
C ALA A 143 -0.29 -16.55 -20.44
N GLY A 144 -0.64 -17.36 -21.44
CA GLY A 144 -0.84 -16.86 -22.82
C GLY A 144 -2.29 -16.73 -23.22
N TYR A 145 -2.56 -15.94 -24.25
CA TYR A 145 -3.88 -15.73 -24.86
C TYR A 145 -3.95 -16.39 -26.24
N GLY A 146 -5.02 -16.14 -27.00
CA GLY A 146 -5.06 -16.55 -28.42
C GLY A 146 -5.25 -18.05 -28.68
N SER A 147 -5.33 -18.88 -27.63
CA SER A 147 -5.31 -20.35 -27.70
C SER A 147 -4.00 -20.93 -28.26
N ILE A 148 -2.88 -20.22 -28.08
CA ILE A 148 -1.54 -20.71 -28.48
C ILE A 148 -1.21 -22.02 -27.75
N GLY A 149 -0.67 -22.98 -28.50
CA GLY A 149 -0.35 -24.33 -28.00
C GLY A 149 -1.58 -25.21 -27.71
N MET A 150 -2.80 -24.70 -27.90
CA MET A 150 -4.05 -25.40 -27.62
C MET A 150 -4.78 -25.81 -28.91
N GLY A 151 -4.57 -27.05 -29.34
CA GLY A 151 -5.39 -27.71 -30.35
C GLY A 151 -6.64 -28.36 -29.75
N ALA A 152 -7.41 -29.06 -30.58
CA ALA A 152 -8.54 -29.88 -30.11
C ALA A 152 -8.10 -30.97 -29.10
N ASP A 153 -6.84 -31.42 -29.19
CA ASP A 153 -6.19 -32.36 -28.26
C ASP A 153 -5.97 -31.78 -26.86
N ALA A 154 -6.07 -30.46 -26.68
CA ALA A 154 -5.94 -29.81 -25.37
C ALA A 154 -6.96 -30.31 -24.36
N ARG A 155 -8.13 -30.78 -24.81
CA ARG A 155 -9.14 -31.42 -23.97
C ARG A 155 -8.86 -32.92 -23.86
N CYS A 156 -8.42 -33.34 -22.68
CA CYS A 156 -8.03 -34.71 -22.38
C CYS A 156 -9.14 -35.41 -21.58
N SER A 157 -9.55 -36.60 -22.00
CA SER A 157 -10.58 -37.40 -21.33
C SER A 157 -10.04 -38.37 -20.28
N ASP A 158 -8.72 -38.59 -20.27
CA ASP A 158 -8.01 -39.46 -19.33
C ASP A 158 -6.53 -39.09 -19.24
N ALA A 159 -5.80 -39.75 -18.32
CA ALA A 159 -4.38 -39.52 -18.10
C ALA A 159 -3.49 -39.90 -19.31
N VAL A 160 -3.95 -40.82 -20.17
CA VAL A 160 -3.22 -41.25 -21.37
C VAL A 160 -3.20 -40.12 -22.40
N GLN A 161 -4.33 -39.44 -22.58
CA GLN A 161 -4.44 -38.25 -23.44
C GLN A 161 -3.71 -37.04 -22.84
N LEU A 162 -3.76 -36.86 -21.52
CA LEU A 162 -3.13 -35.74 -20.81
C LEU A 162 -1.61 -35.72 -20.96
N ARG A 163 -0.96 -36.90 -20.84
CA ARG A 163 0.49 -37.01 -20.79
C ARG A 163 1.24 -36.37 -21.97
N PRO A 164 0.94 -36.69 -23.24
CA PRO A 164 1.65 -36.07 -24.36
C PRO A 164 1.40 -34.56 -24.47
N VAL A 165 0.17 -34.11 -24.18
CA VAL A 165 -0.23 -32.70 -24.32
C VAL A 165 0.43 -31.81 -23.27
N ALA A 166 0.39 -32.22 -22.01
CA ALA A 166 1.04 -31.47 -20.93
C ALA A 166 2.57 -31.49 -21.07
N THR A 167 3.17 -32.63 -21.46
CA THR A 167 4.61 -32.71 -21.76
C THR A 167 5.01 -31.71 -22.85
N ARG A 168 4.25 -31.64 -23.95
CA ARG A 168 4.50 -30.70 -25.05
C ARG A 168 4.43 -29.25 -24.56
N MET A 169 3.36 -28.90 -23.84
CA MET A 169 3.15 -27.55 -23.31
C MET A 169 4.28 -27.14 -22.34
N CYS A 170 4.70 -28.05 -21.44
CA CYS A 170 5.83 -27.80 -20.54
C CYS A 170 7.17 -27.66 -21.28
N ALA A 171 7.40 -28.45 -22.33
CA ALA A 171 8.64 -28.40 -23.11
C ALA A 171 8.75 -27.10 -23.92
N GLU A 172 7.63 -26.59 -24.43
CA GLU A 172 7.58 -25.40 -25.27
C GLU A 172 7.52 -24.10 -24.46
N PHE A 173 6.75 -24.08 -23.37
CA PHE A 173 6.43 -22.87 -22.61
C PHE A 173 6.89 -22.91 -21.14
N GLY A 174 7.64 -23.94 -20.76
CA GLY A 174 8.19 -24.13 -19.41
C GLY A 174 7.21 -24.70 -18.37
N ALA A 175 5.90 -24.57 -18.60
CA ALA A 175 4.85 -25.06 -17.72
C ALA A 175 3.53 -25.31 -18.45
N ALA A 176 2.57 -25.94 -17.78
CA ALA A 176 1.19 -26.02 -18.24
C ALA A 176 0.20 -25.85 -17.07
N LEU A 177 -0.96 -25.28 -17.37
CA LEU A 177 -2.10 -25.27 -16.44
C LEU A 177 -3.07 -26.37 -16.86
N VAL A 178 -3.30 -27.36 -16.00
CA VAL A 178 -4.30 -28.41 -16.22
C VAL A 178 -5.50 -28.12 -15.33
N GLU A 179 -6.68 -27.92 -15.92
CA GLU A 179 -7.91 -27.63 -15.14
C GLU A 179 -9.05 -28.56 -15.54
N GLU A 180 -10.01 -28.76 -14.63
CA GLU A 180 -11.24 -29.49 -14.95
C GLU A 180 -11.98 -28.79 -16.09
N PHE A 181 -12.37 -29.56 -17.11
CA PHE A 181 -13.11 -29.02 -18.23
C PHE A 181 -14.59 -28.88 -17.87
N ILE A 182 -15.03 -27.64 -17.69
CA ILE A 182 -16.43 -27.30 -17.43
C ILE A 182 -17.25 -27.53 -18.69
N LYS A 183 -18.10 -28.57 -18.68
CA LYS A 183 -19.00 -28.89 -19.79
C LYS A 183 -20.23 -28.00 -19.74
N GLY A 184 -20.49 -27.27 -20.81
CA GLY A 184 -21.74 -26.52 -20.97
C GLY A 184 -21.58 -25.29 -21.86
N ARG A 185 -22.40 -24.27 -21.58
CA ARG A 185 -22.50 -23.03 -22.37
C ARG A 185 -21.25 -22.17 -22.17
N GLU A 186 -20.83 -21.43 -23.19
CA GLU A 186 -19.67 -20.54 -23.13
C GLU A 186 -20.08 -19.09 -23.38
N PHE A 187 -19.60 -18.18 -22.55
CA PHE A 187 -19.95 -16.77 -22.57
C PHE A 187 -18.71 -15.90 -22.58
N THR A 188 -18.90 -14.68 -23.05
CA THR A 188 -17.89 -13.65 -23.01
C THR A 188 -18.50 -12.31 -22.60
N VAL A 189 -17.74 -11.52 -21.85
CA VAL A 189 -18.16 -10.21 -21.35
C VAL A 189 -17.02 -9.23 -21.55
N LEU A 190 -17.32 -8.11 -22.21
CA LEU A 190 -16.40 -6.98 -22.32
C LEU A 190 -16.50 -6.15 -21.03
N VAL A 191 -15.35 -5.77 -20.48
CA VAL A 191 -15.25 -4.96 -19.27
C VAL A 191 -14.18 -3.88 -19.44
N ALA A 192 -14.44 -2.70 -18.89
CA ALA A 192 -13.50 -1.58 -18.88
C ALA A 192 -13.45 -0.93 -17.50
N GLU A 193 -12.32 -0.29 -17.21
CA GLU A 193 -12.12 0.49 -15.98
C GLU A 193 -13.21 1.57 -15.85
N ALA A 194 -13.51 1.96 -14.60
CA ALA A 194 -14.41 3.08 -14.33
C ALA A 194 -13.71 4.42 -14.62
N LEU A 195 -14.45 5.40 -15.15
CA LEU A 195 -13.92 6.77 -15.30
C LEU A 195 -13.65 7.41 -13.94
N ASP A 196 -14.56 7.19 -12.99
CA ASP A 196 -14.40 7.52 -11.57
C ASP A 196 -13.54 6.44 -10.88
N PRO A 197 -12.41 6.79 -10.25
CA PRO A 197 -11.59 5.84 -9.48
C PRO A 197 -12.33 5.11 -8.36
N LEU A 198 -13.44 5.65 -7.85
CA LEU A 198 -14.29 5.00 -6.84
C LEU A 198 -15.48 4.26 -7.47
N GLY A 199 -15.63 4.34 -8.79
CA GLY A 199 -16.69 3.68 -9.55
C GLY A 199 -16.44 2.20 -9.80
N GLN A 200 -17.48 1.49 -10.21
CA GLN A 200 -17.38 0.09 -10.62
C GLN A 200 -16.98 -0.03 -12.10
N PRO A 201 -16.21 -1.08 -12.47
CA PRO A 201 -15.90 -1.34 -13.87
C PRO A 201 -17.17 -1.41 -14.73
N ARG A 202 -17.10 -0.78 -15.90
CA ARG A 202 -18.18 -0.79 -16.88
C ARG A 202 -18.19 -2.13 -17.62
N THR A 203 -19.36 -2.72 -17.81
CA THR A 203 -19.54 -3.96 -18.56
C THR A 203 -20.58 -3.77 -19.66
N TRP A 204 -20.47 -4.55 -20.73
CA TRP A 204 -21.41 -4.55 -21.86
C TRP A 204 -22.16 -5.87 -21.95
N GLN A 205 -23.19 -5.92 -22.80
CA GLN A 205 -24.05 -7.09 -22.97
C GLN A 205 -23.24 -8.38 -23.24
N PRO A 206 -23.38 -9.42 -22.39
CA PRO A 206 -22.70 -10.69 -22.62
C PRO A 206 -23.13 -11.36 -23.92
N GLN A 207 -22.20 -12.09 -24.53
CA GLN A 207 -22.43 -12.92 -25.72
C GLN A 207 -22.23 -14.39 -25.37
N GLU A 208 -23.13 -15.25 -25.83
CA GLU A 208 -22.99 -16.71 -25.79
C GLU A 208 -22.43 -17.23 -27.11
N PHE A 209 -21.48 -18.16 -27.05
CA PHE A 209 -20.95 -18.84 -28.21
C PHE A 209 -21.53 -20.25 -28.35
N LEU A 210 -22.13 -20.52 -29.51
CA LEU A 210 -22.56 -21.83 -29.93
C LEU A 210 -21.53 -22.45 -30.88
N PHE A 211 -21.14 -23.68 -30.58
CA PHE A 211 -20.13 -24.42 -31.31
C PHE A 211 -20.74 -25.29 -32.41
N PRO A 212 -20.06 -25.45 -33.57
CA PRO A 212 -20.49 -26.38 -34.60
C PRO A 212 -20.44 -27.84 -34.09
N ALA A 213 -21.16 -28.72 -34.79
CA ALA A 213 -21.21 -30.13 -34.40
C ALA A 213 -19.80 -30.77 -34.36
N GLY A 214 -19.47 -31.42 -33.24
CA GLY A 214 -18.15 -32.01 -32.99
C GLY A 214 -17.22 -31.12 -32.16
N GLU A 215 -17.45 -29.80 -32.14
CA GLU A 215 -16.67 -28.85 -31.35
C GLU A 215 -17.29 -28.58 -29.99
N THR A 216 -16.44 -28.31 -29.00
CA THR A 216 -16.90 -28.16 -27.60
C THR A 216 -16.25 -27.03 -26.81
N PHE A 217 -15.25 -26.35 -27.39
CA PHE A 217 -14.56 -25.19 -26.83
C PHE A 217 -13.77 -24.46 -27.91
N LYS A 218 -13.35 -23.22 -27.65
CA LYS A 218 -12.48 -22.45 -28.55
C LYS A 218 -11.02 -22.92 -28.48
N HIS A 219 -10.56 -23.60 -29.52
CA HIS A 219 -9.13 -23.88 -29.76
C HIS A 219 -8.59 -22.98 -30.88
N PHE A 220 -7.28 -23.03 -31.14
CA PHE A 220 -6.60 -22.13 -32.08
C PHE A 220 -7.28 -22.06 -33.47
N ASP A 221 -7.49 -23.21 -34.12
CA ASP A 221 -8.09 -23.22 -35.46
C ASP A 221 -9.53 -22.72 -35.51
N LEU A 222 -10.34 -23.04 -34.50
CA LEU A 222 -11.71 -22.52 -34.43
C LEU A 222 -11.72 -21.00 -34.23
N LYS A 223 -10.71 -20.44 -33.57
CA LYS A 223 -10.60 -19.01 -33.31
C LYS A 223 -10.08 -18.21 -34.50
N TRP A 224 -9.12 -18.74 -35.26
CA TRP A 224 -8.39 -17.97 -36.29
C TRP A 224 -8.65 -18.42 -37.73
N HIS A 225 -9.07 -19.66 -37.94
CA HIS A 225 -9.38 -20.19 -39.28
C HIS A 225 -10.88 -20.36 -39.50
N ASN A 226 -11.61 -20.82 -38.47
CA ASN A 226 -13.00 -21.24 -38.58
C ASN A 226 -13.95 -20.40 -37.72
N TYR A 227 -13.57 -19.16 -37.39
CA TYR A 227 -14.34 -18.30 -36.47
C TYR A 227 -15.80 -18.12 -36.92
N GLN A 228 -16.02 -17.99 -38.23
CA GLN A 228 -17.33 -17.82 -38.86
C GLN A 228 -18.25 -19.04 -38.71
N GLN A 229 -17.74 -20.20 -38.30
CA GLN A 229 -18.55 -21.40 -38.04
C GLN A 229 -19.20 -21.37 -36.66
N MET A 230 -18.75 -20.50 -35.75
CA MET A 230 -19.40 -20.28 -34.47
C MET A 230 -20.53 -19.26 -34.61
N THR A 231 -21.59 -19.45 -33.83
CA THR A 231 -22.66 -18.45 -33.71
C THR A 231 -22.54 -17.74 -32.38
N ALA A 232 -22.43 -16.40 -32.40
CA ALA A 232 -22.51 -15.58 -31.21
C ALA A 232 -23.94 -15.03 -31.07
N LEU A 233 -24.53 -15.18 -29.88
CA LEU A 233 -25.87 -14.69 -29.58
C LEU A 233 -25.84 -13.82 -28.32
N PRO A 234 -26.51 -12.64 -28.32
CA PRO A 234 -26.63 -11.85 -27.11
C PRO A 234 -27.37 -12.65 -26.04
N VAL A 235 -26.87 -12.62 -24.80
CA VAL A 235 -27.55 -13.26 -23.68
C VAL A 235 -28.81 -12.45 -23.34
N THR A 236 -29.98 -13.00 -23.65
CA THR A 236 -31.27 -12.35 -23.43
C THR A 236 -31.89 -12.65 -22.06
N ASP A 237 -31.39 -13.68 -21.37
CA ASP A 237 -31.74 -13.99 -19.99
C ASP A 237 -31.12 -12.92 -19.08
N VAL A 238 -31.99 -12.11 -18.46
CA VAL A 238 -31.60 -10.93 -17.67
C VAL A 238 -30.80 -11.34 -16.43
N ASP A 239 -31.22 -12.39 -15.72
CA ASP A 239 -30.57 -12.83 -14.49
C ASP A 239 -29.18 -13.42 -14.80
N LEU A 240 -29.08 -14.18 -15.89
CA LEU A 240 -27.79 -14.70 -16.35
C LEU A 240 -26.87 -13.57 -16.81
N ALA A 241 -27.39 -12.60 -17.55
CA ALA A 241 -26.62 -11.45 -18.02
C ALA A 241 -26.09 -10.62 -16.84
N GLU A 242 -26.93 -10.30 -15.85
CA GLU A 242 -26.54 -9.59 -14.63
C GLU A 242 -25.48 -10.35 -13.84
N ARG A 243 -25.61 -11.68 -13.74
CA ARG A 243 -24.61 -12.51 -13.06
C ARG A 243 -23.26 -12.48 -13.78
N LEU A 244 -23.26 -12.60 -15.12
CA LEU A 244 -22.04 -12.57 -15.93
C LEU A 244 -21.33 -11.20 -15.84
N THR A 245 -22.08 -10.09 -15.93
CA THR A 245 -21.53 -8.75 -15.82
C THR A 245 -21.03 -8.45 -14.41
N SER A 246 -21.77 -8.84 -13.37
CA SER A 246 -21.36 -8.69 -11.97
C SER A 246 -20.06 -9.44 -11.65
N LEU A 247 -19.95 -10.71 -12.08
CA LEU A 247 -18.72 -11.49 -11.91
C LEU A 247 -17.54 -10.87 -12.68
N SER A 248 -17.78 -10.35 -13.88
CA SER A 248 -16.74 -9.70 -14.70
C SER A 248 -16.24 -8.41 -14.05
N ALA A 249 -17.14 -7.54 -13.59
CA ALA A 249 -16.78 -6.29 -12.93
C ALA A 249 -16.02 -6.57 -11.62
N ARG A 250 -16.50 -7.54 -10.82
CA ARG A 250 -15.85 -7.93 -9.57
C ARG A 250 -14.44 -8.49 -9.81
N PHE A 251 -14.29 -9.39 -10.78
CA PHE A 251 -12.98 -9.96 -11.10
C PHE A 251 -12.02 -8.90 -11.65
N SER A 252 -12.48 -8.06 -12.59
CA SER A 252 -11.71 -6.95 -13.15
C SER A 252 -11.20 -6.00 -12.07
N ALA A 253 -12.04 -5.65 -11.09
CA ALA A 253 -11.63 -4.82 -9.95
C ALA A 253 -10.62 -5.54 -9.04
N ALA A 254 -10.85 -6.81 -8.73
CA ALA A 254 -9.99 -7.59 -7.84
C ALA A 254 -8.59 -7.82 -8.41
N ILE A 255 -8.47 -8.06 -9.73
CA ILE A 255 -7.18 -8.20 -10.42
C ILE A 255 -6.55 -6.85 -10.76
N LYS A 256 -7.24 -5.74 -10.43
CA LYS A 256 -6.83 -4.37 -10.75
C LYS A 256 -6.59 -4.15 -12.25
N ALA A 257 -7.38 -4.81 -13.10
CA ALA A 257 -7.28 -4.67 -14.55
C ALA A 257 -7.49 -3.19 -14.95
N THR A 258 -6.70 -2.74 -15.91
CA THR A 258 -6.69 -1.34 -16.36
C THR A 258 -7.11 -1.22 -17.82
N GLY A 259 -7.67 -0.08 -18.20
CA GLY A 259 -8.16 0.13 -19.56
C GLY A 259 -9.37 -0.75 -19.88
N TYR A 260 -9.20 -1.79 -20.69
CA TYR A 260 -10.28 -2.72 -21.06
C TYR A 260 -9.77 -4.16 -21.23
N SER A 261 -10.67 -5.11 -21.05
CA SER A 261 -10.40 -6.54 -21.15
C SER A 261 -11.67 -7.33 -21.44
N ARG A 262 -11.53 -8.62 -21.75
CA ARG A 262 -12.64 -9.54 -21.93
C ARG A 262 -12.56 -10.69 -20.94
N CYS A 263 -13.63 -10.92 -20.18
CA CYS A 263 -13.76 -12.09 -19.31
C CYS A 263 -14.52 -13.20 -20.06
N ASP A 264 -13.96 -14.40 -20.07
CA ASP A 264 -14.58 -15.57 -20.69
C ASP A 264 -15.04 -16.56 -19.61
N PHE A 265 -16.23 -17.13 -19.77
CA PHE A 265 -16.88 -17.99 -18.78
C PHE A 265 -17.45 -19.25 -19.41
N ARG A 266 -17.62 -20.29 -18.59
CA ARG A 266 -18.53 -21.40 -18.91
C ARG A 266 -19.56 -21.61 -17.82
N MET A 267 -20.76 -22.02 -18.20
CA MET A 267 -21.78 -22.45 -17.27
C MET A 267 -22.02 -23.95 -17.38
N ASP A 268 -21.96 -24.65 -16.25
CA ASP A 268 -22.27 -26.09 -16.19
C ASP A 268 -23.79 -26.36 -16.23
N ARG A 269 -24.16 -27.63 -16.08
CA ARG A 269 -25.57 -28.08 -16.18
C ARG A 269 -26.37 -27.68 -14.93
N GLU A 270 -25.69 -27.50 -13.82
CA GLU A 270 -26.19 -27.05 -12.54
C GLU A 270 -26.39 -25.52 -12.52
N GLY A 271 -25.93 -24.83 -13.55
CA GLY A 271 -26.10 -23.39 -13.74
C GLY A 271 -25.01 -22.57 -13.05
N VAL A 272 -23.92 -23.17 -12.58
CA VAL A 272 -22.77 -22.46 -11.98
C VAL A 272 -21.91 -21.86 -13.09
N VAL A 273 -21.58 -20.57 -12.94
CA VAL A 273 -20.73 -19.82 -13.89
C VAL A 273 -19.29 -19.82 -13.40
N TRP A 274 -18.40 -20.34 -14.25
CA TRP A 274 -16.99 -20.54 -13.98
C TRP A 274 -16.17 -19.61 -14.88
N LEU A 275 -15.36 -18.74 -14.29
CA LEU A 275 -14.40 -17.92 -15.00
C LEU A 275 -13.32 -18.82 -15.62
N LEU A 276 -13.12 -18.68 -16.93
CA LEU A 276 -12.03 -19.32 -17.65
C LEU A 276 -10.76 -18.49 -17.54
N GLU A 277 -10.86 -17.21 -17.92
CA GLU A 277 -9.76 -16.26 -18.01
C GLU A 277 -10.27 -14.83 -18.19
N ILE A 278 -9.35 -13.87 -17.99
CA ILE A 278 -9.46 -12.49 -18.48
C ILE A 278 -8.42 -12.25 -19.57
N ASN A 279 -8.80 -11.52 -20.61
CA ASN A 279 -7.97 -11.15 -21.74
C ASN A 279 -7.84 -9.62 -21.80
N PRO A 280 -6.81 -9.02 -21.18
CA PRO A 280 -6.48 -7.61 -21.36
C PRO A 280 -6.17 -7.30 -22.82
N ASN A 281 -6.42 -6.06 -23.27
CA ASN A 281 -6.14 -5.65 -24.65
C ASN A 281 -6.75 -6.57 -25.72
N CYS A 282 -7.95 -7.11 -25.45
CA CYS A 282 -8.62 -8.00 -26.41
C CYS A 282 -8.84 -7.31 -27.77
N GLY A 283 -8.78 -8.07 -28.86
CA GLY A 283 -9.01 -7.56 -30.21
C GLY A 283 -10.38 -6.90 -30.35
N VAL A 284 -10.41 -5.70 -30.93
CA VAL A 284 -11.57 -4.83 -31.11
C VAL A 284 -11.33 -3.85 -32.27
N PHE A 285 -12.41 -3.30 -32.83
CA PHE A 285 -12.43 -2.42 -34.00
C PHE A 285 -12.00 -3.10 -35.30
N TYR A 286 -12.27 -4.40 -35.40
CA TYR A 286 -12.11 -5.15 -36.64
C TYR A 286 -13.03 -4.61 -37.75
N PRO A 287 -12.68 -4.80 -39.03
CA PRO A 287 -13.54 -4.41 -40.14
C PRO A 287 -14.94 -5.04 -40.04
N PRO A 288 -16.02 -4.33 -40.45
CA PRO A 288 -17.35 -4.92 -40.53
C PRO A 288 -17.37 -6.21 -41.37
N GLY A 289 -17.93 -7.28 -40.81
CA GLY A 289 -17.91 -8.62 -41.40
C GLY A 289 -16.78 -9.54 -40.90
N GLU A 290 -15.79 -8.97 -40.21
CA GLU A 290 -14.64 -9.68 -39.62
C GLU A 290 -14.59 -9.46 -38.09
N PHE A 291 -15.73 -9.15 -37.48
CA PHE A 291 -15.83 -8.81 -36.06
C PHE A 291 -15.31 -9.92 -35.14
N GLY A 292 -14.38 -9.54 -34.26
CA GLY A 292 -13.98 -10.35 -33.12
C GLY A 292 -15.02 -10.34 -32.01
N SER A 293 -14.73 -11.06 -30.91
CA SER A 293 -15.71 -11.22 -29.81
C SER A 293 -16.11 -9.90 -29.14
N ALA A 294 -15.18 -8.94 -28.99
CA ALA A 294 -15.51 -7.63 -28.44
C ALA A 294 -16.40 -6.81 -29.40
N ASP A 295 -16.12 -6.86 -30.70
CA ASP A 295 -16.94 -6.20 -31.70
C ASP A 295 -18.35 -6.78 -31.80
N LEU A 296 -18.50 -8.10 -31.65
CA LEU A 296 -19.82 -8.76 -31.61
C LEU A 296 -20.65 -8.31 -30.40
N ILE A 297 -20.03 -8.16 -29.23
CA ILE A 297 -20.67 -7.58 -28.04
C ILE A 297 -21.14 -6.15 -28.35
N LEU A 298 -20.23 -5.32 -28.85
CA LEU A 298 -20.51 -3.90 -29.11
C LEU A 298 -21.54 -3.71 -30.23
N ALA A 299 -21.56 -4.58 -31.24
CA ALA A 299 -22.51 -4.49 -32.35
C ALA A 299 -23.96 -4.77 -31.93
N THR A 300 -24.17 -5.56 -30.86
CA THR A 300 -25.51 -5.86 -30.33
C THR A 300 -25.90 -5.03 -29.13
N ASP A 301 -24.92 -4.45 -28.42
CA ASP A 301 -25.16 -3.59 -27.28
C ASP A 301 -25.77 -2.25 -27.72
N ALA A 302 -26.71 -1.73 -26.94
CA ALA A 302 -27.41 -0.48 -27.26
C ALA A 302 -26.48 0.75 -27.34
N THR A 303 -25.31 0.69 -26.69
CA THR A 303 -24.34 1.80 -26.64
C THR A 303 -23.36 1.78 -27.83
N GLY A 304 -23.08 0.61 -28.39
CA GLY A 304 -22.26 0.47 -29.59
C GLY A 304 -20.76 0.73 -29.41
N HIS A 305 -20.01 0.52 -30.50
CA HIS A 305 -18.57 0.79 -30.57
C HIS A 305 -18.19 2.23 -30.26
N ARG A 306 -19.06 3.18 -30.61
CA ARG A 306 -18.81 4.60 -30.41
C ARG A 306 -18.67 4.93 -28.92
N ASP A 307 -19.65 4.53 -28.12
CA ASP A 307 -19.62 4.78 -26.68
C ASP A 307 -18.42 4.09 -26.01
N PHE A 308 -18.11 2.85 -26.40
CA PHE A 308 -16.92 2.15 -25.92
C PHE A 308 -15.63 2.90 -26.25
N LEU A 309 -15.49 3.38 -27.50
CA LEU A 309 -14.32 4.17 -27.93
C LEU A 309 -14.19 5.47 -27.12
N ASP A 310 -15.29 6.21 -26.96
CA ASP A 310 -15.29 7.44 -26.16
C ASP A 310 -14.90 7.17 -24.70
N HIS A 311 -15.39 6.06 -24.13
CA HIS A 311 -15.06 5.62 -22.77
C HIS A 311 -13.56 5.33 -22.62
N ILE A 312 -12.96 4.52 -23.51
CA ILE A 312 -11.52 4.17 -23.40
C ILE A 312 -10.60 5.36 -23.70
N LEU A 313 -11.01 6.30 -24.57
CA LEU A 313 -10.26 7.54 -24.82
C LEU A 313 -10.27 8.45 -23.59
N GLN A 314 -11.42 8.62 -22.94
CA GLN A 314 -11.53 9.39 -21.70
C GLN A 314 -10.73 8.75 -20.57
N LEU A 315 -10.78 7.41 -20.43
CA LEU A 315 -9.96 6.67 -19.49
C LEU A 315 -8.47 6.90 -19.71
N ALA A 316 -7.99 6.82 -20.96
CA ALA A 316 -6.59 7.03 -21.31
C ALA A 316 -6.09 8.41 -20.85
N VAL A 317 -6.86 9.46 -21.12
CA VAL A 317 -6.55 10.84 -20.71
C VAL A 317 -6.61 10.99 -19.19
N ALA A 318 -7.65 10.45 -18.55
CA ALA A 318 -7.82 10.54 -17.10
C ALA A 318 -6.68 9.81 -16.36
N ARG A 319 -6.32 8.61 -16.81
CA ARG A 319 -5.20 7.83 -16.26
C ARG A 319 -3.88 8.55 -16.41
N GLN A 320 -3.59 9.11 -17.58
CA GLN A 320 -2.38 9.92 -17.79
C GLN A 320 -2.31 11.10 -16.81
N ARG A 321 -3.42 11.84 -16.64
CA ARG A 321 -3.49 12.96 -15.70
C ARG A 321 -3.21 12.54 -14.26
N ARG A 322 -3.71 11.36 -13.84
CA ARG A 322 -3.46 10.78 -12.50
C ARG A 322 -2.01 10.32 -12.30
N LEU A 323 -1.36 9.82 -13.36
CA LEU A 323 0.02 9.32 -13.29
C LEU A 323 1.07 10.43 -13.32
N ARG A 324 0.77 11.57 -13.95
CA ARG A 324 1.66 12.73 -13.95
C ARG A 324 1.86 13.25 -12.53
N LYS A 325 3.04 13.00 -11.99
CA LYS A 325 3.42 13.46 -10.65
C LYS A 325 3.31 14.99 -10.63
N PRO A 326 2.57 15.59 -9.68
CA PRO A 326 2.49 17.04 -9.54
C PRO A 326 3.79 17.65 -9.00
N TRP A 327 4.84 16.83 -8.85
CA TRP A 327 6.14 17.19 -8.32
C TRP A 327 7.26 16.46 -9.06
N ARG A 328 8.48 16.99 -8.93
CA ARG A 328 9.72 16.32 -9.38
C ARG A 328 10.80 16.46 -8.31
N VAL A 329 11.79 15.58 -8.35
CA VAL A 329 13.01 15.72 -7.54
C VAL A 329 13.95 16.65 -8.28
N GLU A 330 14.43 17.68 -7.59
CA GLU A 330 15.38 18.65 -8.15
C GLU A 330 16.51 18.92 -7.14
N PHE A 331 17.71 19.19 -7.66
CA PHE A 331 18.81 19.66 -6.83
C PHE A 331 18.62 21.16 -6.53
N VAL A 332 18.39 21.47 -5.26
CA VAL A 332 18.27 22.83 -4.75
C VAL A 332 19.63 23.27 -4.18
N PRO A 333 20.28 24.30 -4.75
CA PRO A 333 21.56 24.78 -4.24
C PRO A 333 21.51 25.08 -2.74
N ARG A 334 22.54 24.62 -1.99
CA ARG A 334 22.69 24.73 -0.52
C ARG A 334 21.77 23.84 0.32
N SER A 335 20.64 23.36 -0.20
CA SER A 335 19.73 22.46 0.51
C SER A 335 19.82 20.99 0.04
N GLY A 336 20.53 20.72 -1.06
CA GLY A 336 20.64 19.38 -1.62
C GLY A 336 19.41 19.02 -2.45
N TYR A 337 19.06 17.75 -2.52
CA TYR A 337 17.88 17.33 -3.27
C TYR A 337 16.59 17.68 -2.51
N GLY A 338 15.56 18.09 -3.25
CA GLY A 338 14.26 18.46 -2.73
C GLY A 338 13.14 18.11 -3.70
N LEU A 339 11.92 18.02 -3.19
CA LEU A 339 10.73 18.01 -4.04
C LEU A 339 10.39 19.44 -4.47
N VAL A 340 10.05 19.64 -5.73
CA VAL A 340 9.52 20.90 -6.27
C VAL A 340 8.22 20.65 -7.03
N ALA A 341 7.31 21.61 -7.03
CA ALA A 341 6.06 21.50 -7.77
C ALA A 341 6.34 21.47 -9.29
N ALA A 342 5.77 20.49 -9.99
CA ALA A 342 5.92 20.34 -11.44
C ALA A 342 4.99 21.28 -12.22
N ARG A 343 3.91 21.72 -11.57
CA ARG A 343 2.89 22.67 -12.05
C ARG A 343 2.34 23.44 -10.86
N ASP A 344 1.45 24.41 -11.12
CA ASP A 344 0.69 25.05 -10.06
C ASP A 344 -0.23 24.04 -9.37
N LEU A 345 -0.30 24.12 -8.04
CA LEU A 345 -1.11 23.27 -7.17
C LEU A 345 -2.06 24.13 -6.34
N ASP A 346 -3.31 23.70 -6.26
CA ASP A 346 -4.32 24.36 -5.45
C ASP A 346 -4.22 23.99 -3.97
N SER A 347 -4.76 24.84 -3.10
CA SER A 347 -4.90 24.49 -1.68
C SER A 347 -5.83 23.29 -1.51
N GLY A 348 -5.41 22.31 -0.70
CA GLY A 348 -6.13 21.06 -0.50
C GLY A 348 -5.85 19.98 -1.56
N GLU A 349 -5.08 20.28 -2.59
CA GLU A 349 -4.72 19.30 -3.61
C GLU A 349 -3.73 18.25 -3.06
N VAL A 350 -3.96 16.98 -3.39
CA VAL A 350 -3.06 15.87 -3.03
C VAL A 350 -1.80 15.98 -3.89
N ILE A 351 -0.67 16.27 -3.23
CA ILE A 351 0.67 16.30 -3.85
C ILE A 351 1.16 14.87 -4.05
N TRP A 352 1.02 14.04 -3.03
CA TRP A 352 1.43 12.64 -3.09
C TRP A 352 0.45 11.78 -2.28
N PRO A 353 -0.19 10.78 -2.91
CA PRO A 353 -1.02 9.84 -2.19
C PRO A 353 -0.15 8.83 -1.45
N GLY A 354 -0.23 8.84 -0.12
CA GLY A 354 0.42 7.87 0.77
C GLY A 354 -0.51 6.76 1.21
N GLU A 355 -1.83 6.97 1.17
CA GLU A 355 -2.80 5.94 1.51
C GLU A 355 -2.73 4.73 0.56
N GLU A 356 -2.84 3.52 1.12
CA GLU A 356 -2.77 2.23 0.41
C GLU A 356 -1.47 2.00 -0.40
N ARG A 357 -0.40 2.77 -0.12
CA ARG A 357 0.89 2.63 -0.80
C ARG A 357 1.88 1.76 -0.02
N PRO A 358 2.76 1.03 -0.72
CA PRO A 358 3.84 0.30 -0.08
C PRO A 358 4.81 1.27 0.61
N HIS A 359 5.16 0.95 1.84
CA HIS A 359 6.17 1.67 2.62
C HIS A 359 7.29 0.70 3.00
N HIS A 360 8.54 1.14 2.95
CA HIS A 360 9.64 0.36 3.50
C HIS A 360 9.68 0.56 5.02
N LEU A 361 9.28 -0.47 5.77
CA LEU A 361 9.19 -0.43 7.22
C LEU A 361 10.40 -1.09 7.87
N VAL A 362 10.96 -0.43 8.88
CA VAL A 362 12.07 -0.96 9.67
C VAL A 362 11.85 -0.74 11.16
N SER A 363 12.23 -1.73 11.97
CA SER A 363 12.20 -1.62 13.43
C SER A 363 13.54 -1.16 13.98
N ARG A 364 13.52 -0.33 15.02
CA ARG A 364 14.75 0.16 15.67
C ARG A 364 15.67 -0.98 16.16
N PRO A 365 15.17 -2.05 16.81
CA PRO A 365 16.02 -3.18 17.21
C PRO A 365 16.65 -3.92 16.03
N HIS A 366 16.02 -3.91 14.85
CA HIS A 366 16.63 -4.46 13.64
C HIS A 366 17.81 -3.60 13.18
N VAL A 367 17.63 -2.28 13.12
CA VAL A 367 18.71 -1.33 12.77
C VAL A 367 19.91 -1.47 13.70
N GLU A 368 19.67 -1.50 15.01
CA GLU A 368 20.74 -1.57 16.02
C GLU A 368 21.53 -2.88 15.99
N ARG A 369 20.89 -3.99 15.63
CA ARG A 369 21.52 -5.32 15.56
C ARG A 369 22.21 -5.60 14.23
N ASN A 370 21.60 -5.18 13.11
CA ASN A 370 21.98 -5.69 11.79
C ASN A 370 22.62 -4.66 10.88
N TRP A 371 22.37 -3.36 11.09
CA TRP A 371 22.85 -2.33 10.16
C TRP A 371 24.25 -1.88 10.51
N ASP A 372 25.05 -1.57 9.49
CA ASP A 372 26.36 -0.97 9.64
C ASP A 372 26.28 0.54 10.01
N PRO A 373 27.41 1.19 10.35
CA PRO A 373 27.42 2.60 10.74
C PRO A 373 26.95 3.59 9.67
N GLN A 374 26.98 3.26 8.39
CA GLN A 374 26.47 4.14 7.33
C GLN A 374 24.95 4.06 7.27
N HIS A 375 24.38 2.86 7.24
CA HIS A 375 22.94 2.66 7.22
C HIS A 375 22.28 3.19 8.50
N ARG A 376 22.92 3.07 9.67
CA ARG A 376 22.42 3.69 10.92
C ARG A 376 22.35 5.22 10.85
N ARG A 377 23.31 5.85 10.15
CA ARG A 377 23.27 7.31 9.90
C ARG A 377 22.12 7.68 8.98
N TRP A 378 21.87 6.90 7.92
CA TRP A 378 20.70 7.11 7.07
C TRP A 378 19.39 6.96 7.82
N PHE A 379 19.28 5.96 8.70
CA PHE A 379 18.12 5.80 9.57
C PHE A 379 17.88 7.05 10.43
N GLN A 380 18.93 7.61 11.03
CA GLN A 380 18.82 8.83 11.85
C GLN A 380 18.43 10.08 11.06
N GLN A 381 18.81 10.14 9.77
CA GLN A 381 18.60 11.31 8.91
C GLN A 381 17.26 11.30 8.19
N TYR A 382 16.80 10.13 7.72
CA TYR A 382 15.69 10.05 6.77
C TYR A 382 14.52 9.20 7.25
N ALA A 383 14.69 8.40 8.32
CA ALA A 383 13.58 7.61 8.83
C ALA A 383 12.61 8.50 9.62
N TRP A 384 11.32 8.25 9.45
CA TRP A 384 10.28 8.88 10.25
C TRP A 384 9.43 7.83 10.99
N PRO A 385 9.07 8.08 12.26
CA PRO A 385 8.41 7.10 13.11
C PRO A 385 6.91 6.95 12.78
N LEU A 386 6.45 5.68 12.72
CA LEU A 386 5.03 5.33 12.85
C LEU A 386 4.67 5.07 14.31
N THR A 387 5.60 4.48 15.04
CA THR A 387 5.52 4.23 16.49
C THR A 387 6.86 4.57 17.14
N GLY A 388 7.00 4.37 18.46
CA GLY A 388 8.29 4.50 19.13
C GLY A 388 9.36 3.50 18.65
N SER A 389 8.97 2.40 18.00
CA SER A 389 9.86 1.30 17.60
C SER A 389 9.86 1.00 16.10
N VAL A 390 8.83 1.41 15.35
CA VAL A 390 8.67 1.14 13.91
C VAL A 390 8.73 2.46 13.14
N HIS A 391 9.54 2.50 12.09
CA HIS A 391 9.76 3.67 11.26
C HIS A 391 9.58 3.33 9.78
N VAL A 392 9.19 4.32 9.00
CA VAL A 392 9.29 4.29 7.54
C VAL A 392 10.69 4.77 7.15
N MET A 393 11.26 4.11 6.16
CA MET A 393 12.55 4.45 5.55
C MET A 393 12.37 4.57 4.03
N TRP A 394 13.38 5.13 3.35
CA TRP A 394 13.44 5.11 1.89
C TRP A 394 13.44 3.68 1.34
N SER A 395 12.83 3.52 0.17
CA SER A 395 12.83 2.28 -0.62
C SER A 395 14.26 1.88 -1.01
N ASP A 396 14.49 0.59 -1.23
CA ASP A 396 15.74 0.09 -1.82
C ASP A 396 15.89 0.49 -3.30
N LYS A 397 14.84 1.08 -3.89
CA LYS A 397 14.79 1.60 -5.26
C LYS A 397 14.93 3.13 -5.26
N PRO A 398 16.07 3.69 -5.74
CA PRO A 398 16.30 5.14 -5.73
C PRO A 398 15.24 5.97 -6.47
N GLN A 399 14.58 5.42 -7.48
CA GLN A 399 13.49 6.08 -8.21
C GLN A 399 12.24 6.37 -7.34
N ASP A 400 12.11 5.69 -6.20
CA ASP A 400 11.01 5.89 -5.25
C ASP A 400 11.37 6.94 -4.18
N TRP A 401 12.61 7.44 -4.16
CA TRP A 401 13.08 8.37 -3.13
C TRP A 401 12.41 9.73 -3.26
N GLN A 402 11.96 10.25 -2.12
CA GLN A 402 11.17 11.47 -2.03
C GLN A 402 11.76 12.39 -0.95
N PRO A 403 12.84 13.13 -1.26
CA PRO A 403 13.48 14.01 -0.29
C PRO A 403 12.64 15.29 -0.10
N ILE A 404 11.62 15.22 0.75
CA ILE A 404 10.86 16.41 1.14
C ILE A 404 11.66 17.21 2.16
N ASN A 405 11.78 18.53 1.96
CA ASN A 405 12.60 19.38 2.80
C ASN A 405 11.79 20.07 3.90
N HIS A 406 12.49 20.57 4.91
CA HIS A 406 11.86 21.31 6.00
C HIS A 406 11.68 22.80 5.69
N ALA A 407 10.54 23.36 6.10
CA ALA A 407 10.39 24.80 6.35
C ALA A 407 9.56 25.06 7.62
N CYS A 408 9.85 26.15 8.34
CA CYS A 408 9.04 26.58 9.48
C CYS A 408 7.68 27.17 9.05
N ASP A 409 7.57 27.59 7.78
CA ASP A 409 6.30 27.92 7.15
C ASP A 409 6.08 27.00 5.93
N PRO A 410 5.73 25.73 6.15
CA PRO A 410 5.69 24.73 5.09
C PRO A 410 4.50 24.90 4.15
N ASN A 411 4.67 24.69 2.86
CA ASN A 411 3.54 24.75 1.92
C ASN A 411 2.76 23.43 1.80
N ALA A 412 3.25 22.34 2.41
CA ALA A 412 2.59 21.04 2.45
C ALA A 412 2.45 20.50 3.88
N TRP A 413 1.48 19.59 4.08
CA TRP A 413 1.22 18.92 5.35
C TRP A 413 0.62 17.52 5.16
N LEU A 414 0.49 16.76 6.24
CA LEU A 414 -0.14 15.44 6.21
C LEU A 414 -1.66 15.54 6.33
N GLN A 415 -2.36 14.68 5.61
CA GLN A 415 -3.76 14.36 5.83
C GLN A 415 -3.91 12.84 5.75
N GLY A 416 -4.02 12.17 6.90
CA GLY A 416 -3.74 10.73 6.94
C GLY A 416 -2.28 10.47 6.58
N LEU A 417 -2.04 9.57 5.63
CA LEU A 417 -0.73 9.33 5.01
C LEU A 417 -0.47 10.20 3.77
N ASP A 418 -1.48 10.91 3.26
CA ASP A 418 -1.33 11.75 2.08
C ASP A 418 -0.58 13.04 2.39
N LEU A 419 0.26 13.46 1.43
CA LEU A 419 0.84 14.78 1.43
C LEU A 419 -0.06 15.73 0.64
N VAL A 420 -0.55 16.77 1.31
CA VAL A 420 -1.54 17.71 0.74
C VAL A 420 -0.97 19.13 0.76
N ALA A 421 -1.30 19.90 -0.28
CA ALA A 421 -0.96 21.32 -0.35
C ALA A 421 -1.73 22.12 0.71
N ARG A 422 -1.02 22.76 1.64
CA ARG A 422 -1.61 23.60 2.69
C ARG A 422 -2.14 24.93 2.12
N ARG A 423 -1.48 25.44 1.09
CA ARG A 423 -1.80 26.68 0.37
C ARG A 423 -1.53 26.49 -1.12
N PRO A 424 -1.92 27.44 -2.00
CA PRO A 424 -1.48 27.40 -3.38
C PRO A 424 0.05 27.36 -3.48
N ILE A 425 0.58 26.55 -4.39
CA ILE A 425 2.00 26.33 -4.63
C ILE A 425 2.30 26.58 -6.10
N ALA A 426 3.23 27.47 -6.39
CA ALA A 426 3.58 27.79 -7.77
C ALA A 426 4.47 26.70 -8.39
N ALA A 427 4.38 26.51 -9.70
CA ALA A 427 5.29 25.65 -10.45
C ALA A 427 6.75 26.03 -10.19
N GLY A 428 7.59 25.04 -9.87
CA GLY A 428 9.00 25.21 -9.51
C GLY A 428 9.26 25.62 -8.05
N GLU A 429 8.22 25.92 -7.26
CA GLU A 429 8.38 26.17 -5.83
C GLU A 429 8.75 24.89 -5.09
N ALA A 430 9.68 24.98 -4.12
CA ALA A 430 10.07 23.86 -3.29
C ALA A 430 8.93 23.42 -2.37
N LEU A 431 8.64 22.12 -2.38
CA LEU A 431 7.66 21.49 -1.50
C LEU A 431 8.32 21.21 -0.15
N THR A 432 7.69 21.70 0.91
CA THR A 432 8.27 21.68 2.26
C THR A 432 7.26 21.29 3.33
N MET A 433 7.76 20.66 4.39
CA MET A 433 6.98 20.23 5.55
C MET A 433 7.59 20.69 6.88
N GLU A 434 6.76 20.79 7.91
CA GLU A 434 7.23 20.97 9.28
C GLU A 434 7.64 19.62 9.86
N TYR A 435 8.93 19.39 10.11
CA TYR A 435 9.40 18.08 10.59
C TYR A 435 8.86 17.78 11.99
N ALA A 436 8.53 18.79 12.79
CA ALA A 436 7.90 18.57 14.09
C ALA A 436 6.52 17.90 14.01
N THR A 437 5.86 17.88 12.84
CA THR A 437 4.55 17.24 12.67
C THR A 437 4.60 15.74 12.41
N PHE A 438 5.78 15.18 12.09
CA PHE A 438 5.91 13.75 11.81
C PHE A 438 7.18 13.08 12.35
N CYS A 439 8.24 13.84 12.62
CA CYS A 439 9.47 13.34 13.24
C CYS A 439 9.40 13.33 14.78
N GLY A 440 10.28 12.55 15.40
CA GLY A 440 10.38 12.41 16.85
C GLY A 440 11.67 12.95 17.46
N PRO A 441 11.82 12.91 18.81
CA PRO A 441 13.02 13.34 19.53
C PRO A 441 14.32 12.60 19.19
N ALA A 442 14.26 11.58 18.33
CA ALA A 442 15.44 10.84 17.85
C ALA A 442 16.03 11.43 16.55
N MET A 443 15.32 12.34 15.87
CA MET A 443 15.79 13.01 14.66
C MET A 443 17.00 13.90 14.98
N GLU A 444 18.05 13.80 14.15
CA GLU A 444 19.23 14.66 14.30
C GLU A 444 18.87 16.15 14.06
N PRO A 445 19.43 17.07 14.87
CA PRO A 445 19.26 18.49 14.63
C PRO A 445 19.98 18.96 13.37
N PHE A 446 19.42 19.96 12.69
CA PHE A 446 20.05 20.59 11.53
C PHE A 446 19.73 22.08 11.44
N GLU A 447 20.49 22.81 10.61
CA GLU A 447 20.28 24.23 10.38
C GLU A 447 19.18 24.49 9.34
N CYS A 448 18.18 25.27 9.73
CA CYS A 448 17.11 25.73 8.84
C CYS A 448 17.49 27.04 8.14
N GLN A 449 17.31 27.04 6.82
CA GLN A 449 17.57 28.19 5.97
C GLN A 449 16.30 28.75 5.31
N CYS A 450 15.10 28.35 5.77
CA CYS A 450 13.84 28.74 5.12
C CYS A 450 13.55 30.26 5.16
N GLY A 451 14.13 30.99 6.12
CA GLY A 451 13.97 32.44 6.22
C GLY A 451 12.54 32.93 6.51
N ALA A 452 11.62 32.03 6.88
CA ALA A 452 10.24 32.36 7.24
C ALA A 452 10.19 33.52 8.25
N LYS A 453 9.39 34.54 7.96
CA LYS A 453 9.16 35.69 8.86
C LYS A 453 7.96 35.46 9.77
N THR A 454 7.02 34.66 9.29
CA THR A 454 5.75 34.28 9.91
C THR A 454 5.44 32.86 9.47
N GLY A 455 4.46 32.21 10.11
CA GLY A 455 4.02 30.87 9.76
C GLY A 455 3.34 30.19 10.95
N PRO A 456 2.77 28.99 10.77
CA PRO A 456 2.14 28.27 11.87
C PRO A 456 3.10 27.97 13.02
N SER A 457 4.36 27.61 12.75
CA SER A 457 5.39 27.44 13.80
C SER A 457 6.20 28.71 14.10
N GLY A 458 5.72 29.87 13.65
CA GLY A 458 6.36 31.17 13.86
C GLY A 458 7.47 31.50 12.85
N PRO A 459 8.37 32.45 13.17
CA PRO A 459 9.52 32.77 12.31
C PRO A 459 10.52 31.60 12.26
N CYS A 460 11.43 31.66 11.28
CA CYS A 460 12.47 30.66 11.08
C CYS A 460 13.26 30.41 12.38
N ARG A 461 13.21 29.16 12.87
CA ARG A 461 13.84 28.74 14.13
C ARG A 461 15.36 28.60 14.05
N ARG A 462 15.96 28.67 12.85
CA ARG A 462 17.39 28.50 12.55
C ARG A 462 17.98 27.12 12.86
N THR A 463 17.58 26.48 13.96
CA THR A 463 17.95 25.11 14.29
C THR A 463 16.69 24.31 14.54
N ILE A 464 16.51 23.25 13.77
CA ILE A 464 15.39 22.32 13.93
C ILE A 464 15.87 21.15 14.75
N ARG A 465 15.09 20.74 15.73
CA ARG A 465 15.43 19.67 16.67
C ARG A 465 14.32 18.64 16.68
N GLY A 466 14.67 17.37 16.87
CA GLY A 466 13.66 16.33 17.04
C GLY A 466 12.72 16.59 18.22
N THR A 467 13.18 17.31 19.25
CA THR A 467 12.36 17.70 20.42
C THR A 467 11.31 18.76 20.10
N ASP A 468 11.33 19.38 18.92
CA ASP A 468 10.30 20.33 18.51
C ASP A 468 8.93 19.67 18.36
N SER A 469 8.89 18.35 18.14
CA SER A 469 7.65 17.57 18.16
C SER A 469 7.10 17.30 19.56
N LEU A 470 7.67 17.91 20.61
CA LEU A 470 7.10 17.93 21.97
C LEU A 470 6.55 19.31 22.35
N ARG A 471 6.65 20.30 21.45
CA ARG A 471 6.31 21.69 21.72
C ARG A 471 4.90 22.03 21.22
N PRO A 472 3.93 22.27 22.10
CA PRO A 472 2.56 22.59 21.70
C PRO A 472 2.47 23.87 20.88
N ASP A 473 3.37 24.82 21.08
CA ASP A 473 3.38 26.08 20.33
C ASP A 473 3.91 25.93 18.89
N ILE A 474 4.63 24.85 18.60
CA ILE A 474 5.08 24.49 17.24
C ILE A 474 4.05 23.59 16.56
N VAL A 475 3.58 22.56 17.26
CA VAL A 475 2.74 21.50 16.69
C VAL A 475 1.25 21.86 16.70
N GLY A 476 0.77 22.52 17.76
CA GLY A 476 -0.64 22.88 17.94
C GLY A 476 -1.27 23.62 16.75
N PRO A 477 -0.59 24.59 16.11
CA PRO A 477 -1.10 25.29 14.93
C PRO A 477 -1.44 24.40 13.72
N TYR A 478 -0.92 23.17 13.66
CA TYR A 478 -1.20 22.22 12.58
C TYR A 478 -2.46 21.35 12.84
N GLY A 479 -3.06 21.42 14.02
CA GLY A 479 -4.33 20.73 14.31
C GLY A 479 -4.26 19.22 14.08
N SER A 480 -5.08 18.70 13.16
CA SER A 480 -5.09 17.28 12.77
C SER A 480 -4.05 16.90 11.73
N HIS A 481 -3.30 17.86 11.18
CA HIS A 481 -2.30 17.65 10.10
C HIS A 481 -0.92 17.24 10.64
N VAL A 482 -0.94 16.27 11.55
CA VAL A 482 0.21 15.74 12.27
C VAL A 482 0.12 14.21 12.28
N SER A 483 1.25 13.52 12.21
CA SER A 483 1.28 12.07 12.21
C SER A 483 0.70 11.49 13.50
N ASP A 484 0.16 10.28 13.44
CA ASP A 484 -0.33 9.55 14.63
C ASP A 484 0.72 9.44 15.73
N PHE A 485 1.97 9.25 15.33
CA PHE A 485 3.09 9.22 16.26
C PHE A 485 3.19 10.54 17.05
N VAL A 486 3.21 11.69 16.37
CA VAL A 486 3.33 13.00 17.03
C VAL A 486 2.07 13.33 17.83
N ARG A 487 0.88 12.96 17.34
CA ARG A 487 -0.38 13.09 18.12
C ARG A 487 -0.24 12.36 19.45
N ARG A 488 0.23 11.11 19.45
CA ARG A 488 0.41 10.32 20.67
C ARG A 488 1.42 10.93 21.64
N LEU A 489 2.43 11.66 21.16
CA LEU A 489 3.34 12.42 22.03
C LEU A 489 2.64 13.56 22.79
N HIS A 490 1.59 14.15 22.20
CA HIS A 490 0.84 15.27 22.79
C HIS A 490 -0.48 14.84 23.46
N LEU A 491 -0.99 13.64 23.18
CA LEU A 491 -2.23 13.05 23.74
C LEU A 491 -2.12 12.68 25.24
N HIS A 492 -1.28 13.36 26.01
CA HIS A 492 -1.43 13.43 27.46
C HIS A 492 -2.68 14.25 27.83
N THR A 493 -3.88 13.80 27.40
CA THR A 493 -5.26 13.93 27.92
C THR A 493 -6.25 13.50 26.80
N PRO A 494 -7.11 12.47 26.90
CA PRO A 494 -7.20 11.28 27.77
C PRO A 494 -6.99 9.94 27.00
N ILE A 495 -6.46 8.89 27.65
CA ILE A 495 -6.38 7.52 27.11
C ILE A 495 -7.46 6.69 27.79
N ASP A 496 -8.51 6.37 27.04
CA ASP A 496 -9.51 5.34 27.37
C ASP A 496 -9.38 4.10 26.46
N GLN A 497 -8.21 3.85 25.87
CA GLN A 497 -7.98 2.60 25.13
C GLN A 497 -6.65 1.96 25.54
N GLU A 498 -6.81 0.87 26.29
CA GLU A 498 -5.85 -0.19 26.59
C GLU A 498 -4.50 0.23 27.18
N ILE A 499 -4.54 0.90 28.34
CA ILE A 499 -3.45 0.75 29.29
C ILE A 499 -3.56 -0.67 29.85
N ASN A 500 -2.57 -1.52 29.60
CA ASN A 500 -2.38 -2.77 30.33
C ASN A 500 -1.94 -2.43 31.78
N LEU A 501 -2.81 -1.69 32.48
CA LEU A 501 -2.62 -1.24 33.84
C LEU A 501 -2.70 -2.47 34.72
N GLU A 502 -1.90 -2.49 35.79
CA GLU A 502 -2.01 -3.55 36.79
C GLU A 502 -3.51 -3.69 37.21
N PRO A 503 -4.11 -4.89 37.13
CA PRO A 503 -5.56 -5.06 37.25
C PRO A 503 -6.17 -4.55 38.55
N ARG A 504 -5.38 -4.37 39.61
CA ARG A 504 -5.75 -3.86 40.92
C ARG A 504 -5.60 -2.34 41.02
N LEU A 505 -5.18 -1.65 39.96
CA LEU A 505 -4.99 -0.19 39.96
C LEU A 505 -5.94 0.52 38.99
N THR A 506 -6.17 1.81 39.26
CA THR A 506 -6.81 2.80 38.38
C THR A 506 -6.07 4.14 38.46
N ILE A 507 -6.28 5.02 37.49
CA ILE A 507 -5.76 6.39 37.52
C ILE A 507 -6.91 7.35 37.83
N GLU A 508 -6.82 8.07 38.95
CA GLU A 508 -7.79 9.10 39.34
C GLU A 508 -7.12 10.47 39.43
N ARG A 509 -7.88 11.56 39.22
CA ARG A 509 -7.40 12.91 39.49
C ARG A 509 -7.71 13.28 40.95
N ARG A 510 -6.68 13.50 41.77
CA ARG A 510 -6.78 13.98 43.16
C ARG A 510 -5.92 15.23 43.36
N HIS A 511 -6.47 16.24 44.02
CA HIS A 511 -5.76 17.49 44.32
C HIS A 511 -5.06 18.17 43.11
N GLY A 512 -5.67 18.05 41.92
CA GLY A 512 -5.13 18.63 40.68
C GLY A 512 -4.12 17.76 39.92
N PHE A 513 -3.70 16.62 40.47
CA PHE A 513 -2.74 15.70 39.85
C PHE A 513 -3.37 14.33 39.58
N ARG A 514 -2.80 13.55 38.66
CA ARG A 514 -3.19 12.14 38.46
C ARG A 514 -2.46 11.26 39.47
N SER A 515 -3.16 10.32 40.06
CA SER A 515 -2.67 9.38 41.07
C SER A 515 -3.05 7.96 40.71
N LEU A 516 -2.16 7.00 40.95
CA LEU A 516 -2.51 5.58 40.96
C LEU A 516 -3.26 5.24 42.23
N ILE A 517 -4.44 4.63 42.09
CA ILE A 517 -5.34 4.27 43.18
C ILE A 517 -5.61 2.77 43.14
N ALA A 518 -5.59 2.11 44.30
CA ALA A 518 -5.95 0.70 44.41
C ALA A 518 -7.47 0.51 44.21
N LYS A 519 -7.86 -0.38 43.29
CA LYS A 519 -9.25 -0.84 43.08
C LYS A 519 -9.62 -1.98 44.02
N SER A 520 -8.65 -2.76 44.47
CA SER A 520 -8.81 -3.90 45.37
C SER A 520 -7.71 -3.88 46.44
N PRO A 521 -7.85 -4.62 47.55
CA PRO A 521 -6.79 -4.71 48.56
C PRO A 521 -5.48 -5.23 47.94
N ILE A 522 -4.35 -4.63 48.33
CA ILE A 522 -3.00 -5.07 47.93
C ILE A 522 -2.21 -5.30 49.22
N ALA A 523 -1.73 -6.53 49.43
CA ALA A 523 -0.98 -6.89 50.63
C ALA A 523 0.42 -6.26 50.62
N ASN A 524 0.97 -5.99 51.81
CA ASN A 524 2.36 -5.62 52.00
C ASN A 524 3.32 -6.67 51.40
N GLY A 525 4.42 -6.22 50.79
CA GLY A 525 5.42 -7.08 50.16
C GLY A 525 5.04 -7.62 48.77
N THR A 526 3.91 -7.19 48.21
CA THR A 526 3.51 -7.56 46.85
C THR A 526 4.42 -6.88 45.83
N GLU A 527 5.04 -7.67 44.95
CA GLU A 527 5.65 -7.15 43.70
C GLU A 527 4.51 -6.88 42.69
N LEU A 528 4.28 -5.59 42.38
CA LEU A 528 3.15 -5.14 41.57
C LEU A 528 3.42 -5.26 40.09
N VAL A 529 4.55 -4.71 39.64
CA VAL A 529 4.90 -4.63 38.23
C VAL A 529 6.41 -4.50 38.08
N ALA A 530 6.96 -5.17 37.07
CA ALA A 530 8.32 -4.91 36.62
C ALA A 530 8.36 -3.61 35.80
N PHE A 531 9.41 -2.82 35.97
CA PHE A 531 9.60 -1.60 35.19
C PHE A 531 10.95 -1.62 34.47
N SER A 532 11.02 -0.89 33.38
CA SER A 532 12.23 -0.70 32.59
C SER A 532 12.35 0.75 32.11
N ALA A 533 13.42 1.03 31.38
CA ALA A 533 13.64 2.35 30.81
C ALA A 533 12.95 2.46 29.44
N PHE A 534 11.92 3.31 29.34
CA PHE A 534 11.46 3.80 28.04
C PHE A 534 12.57 4.62 27.35
N ARG A 535 13.31 5.40 28.15
CA ARG A 535 14.48 6.19 27.72
C ARG A 535 15.40 6.44 28.90
N SER A 536 16.71 6.31 28.68
CA SER A 536 17.74 6.78 29.62
C SER A 536 18.08 8.25 29.37
N LEU A 537 18.22 9.03 30.44
CA LEU A 537 18.56 10.45 30.46
C LEU A 537 19.83 10.65 31.30
N GLY A 538 20.72 11.53 30.85
CA GLY A 538 21.92 11.92 31.61
C GLY A 538 21.69 13.07 32.61
N GLN A 539 20.47 13.60 32.67
CA GLN A 539 20.07 14.70 33.57
C GLN A 539 18.66 14.45 34.10
N PRO A 540 18.32 14.94 35.31
CA PRO A 540 17.01 14.75 35.91
C PRO A 540 15.92 15.50 35.14
N HIS A 541 14.74 14.88 35.01
CA HIS A 541 13.53 15.46 34.45
C HIS A 541 12.35 15.26 35.41
N ARG A 542 11.32 16.12 35.35
CA ARG A 542 10.14 16.07 36.25
C ARG A 542 9.45 14.70 36.31
N TYR A 543 9.46 13.94 35.22
CA TYR A 543 8.82 12.62 35.11
C TYR A 543 9.80 11.44 35.12
N SER A 544 11.08 11.70 35.34
CA SER A 544 12.09 10.64 35.40
C SER A 544 12.36 10.20 36.84
N ILE A 545 12.86 8.97 37.00
CA ILE A 545 13.48 8.52 38.25
C ILE A 545 14.97 8.25 38.05
N GLN A 546 15.78 8.55 39.05
CA GLN A 546 17.21 8.23 39.06
C GLN A 546 17.42 6.74 39.35
N VAL A 547 18.27 6.10 38.55
CA VAL A 547 18.58 4.66 38.65
C VAL A 547 20.08 4.36 38.75
N ALA A 548 20.92 5.39 38.59
CA ALA A 548 22.35 5.37 38.88
C ALA A 548 22.83 6.80 39.17
N ALA A 549 24.09 6.97 39.60
CA ALA A 549 24.64 8.27 39.99
C ALA A 549 24.47 9.37 38.92
N ASP A 550 24.56 9.02 37.64
CA ASP A 550 24.51 9.89 36.47
C ASP A 550 23.39 9.51 35.47
N ARG A 551 22.47 8.62 35.87
CA ARG A 551 21.44 8.07 34.97
C ARG A 551 20.05 8.15 35.55
N HIS A 552 19.16 8.79 34.79
CA HIS A 552 17.72 8.79 35.01
C HIS A 552 17.01 8.01 33.92
N ILE A 553 15.79 7.54 34.18
CA ILE A 553 14.95 6.90 33.17
C ILE A 553 13.56 7.51 33.15
N LEU A 554 12.96 7.58 31.96
CA LEU A 554 11.51 7.62 31.83
C LEU A 554 10.99 6.19 31.94
N LEU A 555 9.94 6.01 32.74
CA LEU A 555 9.43 4.69 33.12
C LEU A 555 8.66 4.02 31.97
N GLU A 556 8.91 2.72 31.80
CA GLU A 556 8.04 1.78 31.09
C GLU A 556 7.60 0.70 32.09
N PRO A 557 6.30 0.47 32.32
CA PRO A 557 5.19 1.14 31.66
C PRO A 557 4.97 2.59 32.12
N TYR A 558 4.60 3.46 31.18
CA TYR A 558 4.48 4.91 31.40
C TYR A 558 3.55 5.30 32.55
N TRP A 559 2.50 4.52 32.82
CA TRP A 559 1.52 4.83 33.87
C TRP A 559 2.13 4.88 35.28
N LEU A 560 3.32 4.32 35.50
CA LEU A 560 4.06 4.43 36.76
C LEU A 560 4.46 5.87 37.10
N THR A 561 4.49 6.77 36.12
CA THR A 561 4.75 8.21 36.35
C THR A 561 3.68 8.87 37.23
N PHE A 562 2.51 8.24 37.39
CA PHE A 562 1.43 8.73 38.24
C PHE A 562 1.55 8.29 39.72
N MET A 563 2.65 7.64 40.12
CA MET A 563 2.97 7.41 41.52
C MET A 563 3.43 8.71 42.17
N ASN A 564 2.58 9.26 43.05
CA ASN A 564 2.88 10.53 43.72
C ASN A 564 3.73 10.33 44.97
N HIS A 565 4.34 11.42 45.43
CA HIS A 565 5.12 11.45 46.65
C HIS A 565 4.23 11.28 47.90
N SER A 566 4.69 10.51 48.88
CA SER A 566 4.20 10.57 50.27
C SER A 566 5.36 10.44 51.26
N CYS A 567 5.24 11.14 52.40
CA CYS A 567 6.14 10.98 53.54
C CYS A 567 5.81 9.72 54.39
N ALA A 568 4.69 9.05 54.10
CA ALA A 568 4.38 7.69 54.54
C ALA A 568 4.02 6.86 53.29
N PRO A 569 5.03 6.45 52.50
CA PRO A 569 4.80 5.78 51.21
C PRO A 569 4.17 4.39 51.38
N THR A 570 3.37 4.00 50.39
CA THR A 570 2.75 2.66 50.32
C THR A 570 3.56 1.67 49.48
N ALA A 571 4.45 2.18 48.62
CA ALA A 571 5.31 1.38 47.75
C ALA A 571 6.69 2.00 47.53
N VAL A 572 7.60 1.23 46.95
CA VAL A 572 8.95 1.64 46.56
C VAL A 572 9.28 1.19 45.16
N PHE A 573 10.10 1.98 44.46
CA PHE A 573 10.85 1.52 43.30
C PHE A 573 12.11 0.81 43.78
N ASP A 574 12.17 -0.50 43.57
CA ASP A 574 13.34 -1.33 43.88
C ASP A 574 14.21 -1.40 42.62
N ILE A 575 15.23 -0.53 42.54
CA ILE A 575 16.04 -0.36 41.32
C ILE A 575 16.89 -1.60 41.03
N GLU A 576 17.40 -2.28 42.05
CA GLU A 576 18.21 -3.50 41.85
C GLU A 576 17.39 -4.64 41.25
N ARG A 577 16.13 -4.79 41.69
CA ARG A 577 15.24 -5.82 41.19
C ARG A 577 14.47 -5.41 39.93
N GLY A 578 14.37 -4.11 39.63
CA GLY A 578 13.59 -3.60 38.51
C GLY A 578 12.08 -3.77 38.70
N VAL A 579 11.59 -3.71 39.95
CA VAL A 579 10.16 -3.89 40.29
C VAL A 579 9.64 -2.79 41.20
N VAL A 580 8.34 -2.50 41.11
CA VAL A 580 7.61 -1.75 42.12
C VAL A 580 7.03 -2.73 43.13
N ARG A 581 7.32 -2.55 44.41
CA ARG A 581 6.79 -3.40 45.49
C ARG A 581 6.14 -2.60 46.59
N THR A 582 5.07 -3.13 47.18
CA THR A 582 4.39 -2.51 48.31
C THR A 582 5.20 -2.69 49.60
N ILE A 583 5.10 -1.69 50.49
CA ILE A 583 5.72 -1.69 51.82
C ILE A 583 4.70 -1.48 52.95
N ALA A 584 3.42 -1.43 52.60
CA ALA A 584 2.28 -1.40 53.50
C ALA A 584 1.09 -2.10 52.83
N ASP A 585 0.11 -2.52 53.62
CA ASP A 585 -1.19 -2.93 53.08
C ASP A 585 -1.92 -1.72 52.50
N ILE A 586 -2.48 -1.87 51.30
CA ILE A 586 -3.19 -0.81 50.58
C ILE A 586 -4.65 -1.22 50.43
N ALA A 587 -5.54 -0.48 51.08
CA ALA A 587 -6.98 -0.66 50.95
C ALA A 587 -7.50 -0.08 49.61
N PRO A 588 -8.64 -0.59 49.08
CA PRO A 588 -9.31 0.04 47.94
C PRO A 588 -9.54 1.54 48.17
N GLY A 589 -9.29 2.35 47.14
CA GLY A 589 -9.40 3.80 47.19
C GLY A 589 -8.16 4.52 47.75
N GLN A 590 -7.18 3.81 48.31
CA GLN A 590 -5.92 4.41 48.75
C GLN A 590 -4.93 4.58 47.60
N PRO A 591 -4.08 5.63 47.65
CA PRO A 591 -3.12 5.89 46.60
C PRO A 591 -1.88 5.00 46.72
N LEU A 592 -1.36 4.58 45.58
CA LEU A 592 -0.03 4.00 45.44
C LEU A 592 0.99 5.16 45.37
N THR A 593 1.80 5.31 46.42
CA THR A 593 2.74 6.42 46.58
C THR A 593 4.13 5.91 46.92
N PHE A 594 5.16 6.70 46.61
CA PHE A 594 6.53 6.38 47.03
C PHE A 594 7.26 7.62 47.54
N PHE A 595 8.30 7.39 48.32
CA PHE A 595 9.13 8.47 48.83
C PHE A 595 10.15 8.86 47.76
N TYR A 596 9.93 9.96 47.04
CA TYR A 596 10.80 10.40 45.92
C TYR A 596 12.30 10.42 46.24
N PRO A 597 12.77 10.88 47.43
CA PRO A 597 14.19 10.80 47.78
C PRO A 597 14.75 9.36 47.86
N SER A 598 13.92 8.31 47.80
CA SER A 598 14.39 6.92 47.69
C SER A 598 15.03 6.60 46.36
N THR A 599 14.72 7.36 45.31
CA THR A 599 15.39 7.29 44.00
C THR A 599 16.26 8.51 43.77
N GLU A 600 15.81 9.72 44.16
CA GLU A 600 16.46 10.98 43.80
C GLU A 600 17.50 11.47 44.83
N LEU A 601 18.77 11.58 44.45
CA LEU A 601 19.79 12.29 45.23
C LEU A 601 19.56 13.81 45.23
N HIS A 602 19.26 14.35 44.04
CA HIS A 602 18.91 15.74 43.78
C HIS A 602 17.77 15.79 42.75
N MET A 603 16.67 16.44 43.08
CA MET A 603 15.51 16.52 42.18
C MET A 603 15.65 17.63 41.13
N ALA A 604 15.10 17.42 39.93
CA ALA A 604 14.97 18.47 38.91
C ALA A 604 14.09 19.64 39.39
N GLU A 605 12.98 19.32 40.06
CA GLU A 605 12.00 20.30 40.55
C GLU A 605 11.66 20.02 42.01
N PRO A 606 12.37 20.62 42.98
CA PRO A 606 11.98 20.61 44.38
C PRO A 606 10.59 21.21 44.60
N PHE A 607 9.84 20.71 45.58
CA PHE A 607 8.48 21.18 45.85
C PHE A 607 8.14 21.19 47.34
N ALA A 608 7.15 22.01 47.71
CA ALA A 608 6.55 22.00 49.04
C ALA A 608 5.58 20.82 49.16
N CYS A 609 5.88 19.87 50.06
CA CYS A 609 5.08 18.69 50.30
C CYS A 609 3.76 19.03 50.98
N ARG A 610 2.68 18.48 50.44
CA ARG A 610 1.32 18.59 50.98
C ARG A 610 0.65 17.22 51.07
N CYS A 611 1.42 16.17 51.36
CA CYS A 611 0.92 14.79 51.38
C CYS A 611 -0.12 14.53 52.48
N GLY A 612 -0.18 15.39 53.50
CA GLY A 612 -1.17 15.29 54.59
C GLY A 612 -0.77 14.34 55.73
N GLU A 613 0.38 13.69 55.63
CA GLU A 613 0.87 12.77 56.66
C GLU A 613 1.34 13.52 57.93
N PRO A 614 1.12 12.97 59.14
CA PRO A 614 1.59 13.58 60.39
C PRO A 614 3.12 13.83 60.42
N SER A 615 3.87 13.00 59.70
CA SER A 615 5.33 13.07 59.55
C SER A 615 5.78 13.81 58.28
N CYS A 616 4.92 14.66 57.70
CA CYS A 616 5.24 15.39 56.48
C CYS A 616 6.52 16.24 56.62
N LEU A 617 7.46 16.09 55.68
CA LEU A 617 8.74 16.79 55.69
C LEU A 617 8.66 18.26 55.23
N GLY A 618 7.50 18.71 54.74
CA GLY A 618 7.27 20.08 54.29
C GLY A 618 7.93 20.45 52.95
N GLN A 619 9.20 20.09 52.72
CA GLN A 619 9.91 20.34 51.46
C GLN A 619 10.66 19.10 50.98
N ILE A 620 10.52 18.78 49.69
CA ILE A 620 11.18 17.62 49.05
C ILE A 620 12.08 18.14 47.93
N ALA A 621 13.38 17.87 48.04
CA ALA A 621 14.41 18.30 47.08
C ALA A 621 15.38 17.18 46.65
N GLY A 622 15.21 15.97 47.18
CA GLY A 622 16.14 14.84 47.03
C GLY A 622 16.84 14.46 48.34
N ALA A 623 17.43 13.26 48.38
CA ALA A 623 17.97 12.65 49.59
C ALA A 623 19.13 13.44 50.21
N ARG A 624 19.93 14.13 49.38
CA ARG A 624 21.08 14.91 49.85
C ARG A 624 20.71 16.05 50.79
N PHE A 625 19.47 16.54 50.70
CA PHE A 625 18.97 17.66 51.48
C PHE A 625 18.28 17.24 52.79
N LEU A 626 18.22 15.95 53.09
CA LEU A 626 17.61 15.42 54.31
C LEU A 626 18.67 15.02 55.32
N ALA A 627 18.45 15.32 56.61
CA ALA A 627 19.34 14.89 57.68
C ALA A 627 19.37 13.35 57.79
N PRO A 628 20.49 12.73 58.20
CA PRO A 628 20.62 11.27 58.31
C PRO A 628 19.49 10.61 59.11
N GLU A 629 19.09 11.19 60.25
CA GLU A 629 18.02 10.66 61.10
C GLU A 629 16.64 10.71 60.44
N VAL A 630 16.41 11.67 59.53
CA VAL A 630 15.16 11.80 58.76
C VAL A 630 15.08 10.74 57.65
N ARG A 631 16.23 10.28 57.13
CA ARG A 631 16.30 9.28 56.06
C ARG A 631 16.20 7.85 56.55
N LYS A 632 16.67 7.59 57.78
CA LYS A 632 16.75 6.27 58.41
C LYS A 632 15.47 5.39 58.32
N PRO A 633 14.25 5.93 58.46
CA PRO A 633 13.04 5.09 58.38
C PRO A 633 12.63 4.73 56.94
N PHE A 634 13.24 5.30 55.91
CA PHE A 634 12.86 5.08 54.50
C PHE A 634 13.77 4.06 53.82
N PHE A 635 13.18 3.30 52.89
CA PHE A 635 13.96 2.55 51.90
C PHE A 635 14.68 3.54 50.98
N LEU A 636 15.99 3.36 50.80
CA LEU A 636 16.80 4.11 49.83
C LEU A 636 17.48 3.12 48.90
N ASN A 637 17.46 3.42 47.59
CA ASN A 637 18.15 2.57 46.61
C ASN A 637 19.67 2.68 46.75
N PRO A 638 20.44 1.66 46.33
CA PRO A 638 21.90 1.63 46.53
C PRO A 638 22.63 2.84 45.94
N HIS A 639 22.23 3.32 44.76
CA HIS A 639 22.85 4.50 44.14
C HIS A 639 22.62 5.78 44.95
N VAL A 640 21.50 5.86 45.69
CA VAL A 640 21.24 6.96 46.61
C VAL A 640 22.13 6.82 47.84
N VAL A 641 22.19 5.64 48.45
CA VAL A 641 23.05 5.40 49.63
C VAL A 641 24.53 5.67 49.32
N GLN A 642 25.01 5.27 48.14
CA GLN A 642 26.38 5.51 47.70
C GLN A 642 26.69 7.00 47.42
N GLY A 643 25.67 7.80 47.10
CA GLY A 643 25.85 9.22 46.76
C GLY A 643 25.64 10.21 47.92
N LEU A 644 25.34 9.69 49.11
CA LEU A 644 25.20 10.42 50.38
C LEU A 644 26.47 10.32 51.22
#